data_AF-A0A7C9HCC1-F1
#
_entry.id   AF-A0A7C9HCC1-F1
#
_cell.length_a   1.000
_cell.length_b   1.000
_cell.length_c   1.000
_cell.angle_alpha   90.00
_cell.angle_beta   90.00
_cell.angle_gamma   90.00
#
_symmetry.space_group_name_H-M   'P 1'
#
loop_
_entity.id
_entity.type
_entity.pdbx_description
1 polymer ?
#
loop_
_entity_poly.entity_id
_entity_poly.type
_entity_poly.pdbx_seq_one_letter_code
_entity_poly.pdbx_strand_id
1 'polypeptide(L)'
;MNNKTFKAQITVMAALSMTIIFSLICTCVRSASDCFYNTQIKEACMLSVEGAFSAYHNDMLSEYDILLLQYSDNIKARIEQYAEENIYSCGKNVSLMGVDVDNVEYITDQGGIYLRKEIASYMQYGLFSEMADVMRQSEKELQKVEKIKEITSDIQDCEKDLWEVDLKILQLIKYVEGIETTDTGIVIRSGEPVSSGGYFAKSAVNGIVSMDSVYVDEKKVYMSIDNSEPGYTDVSALLDDMYEDASGVAASEENQKEEDYINSYSDVYRRNYIKLKAVLGGTKEQTEKALEVLGEYDDAKSGAENKLGGCMEKVSAEIKTLGEELCNELIEDLKSMKEDNASDKKTMCDMQQLRQALSRNLIVLNGVCSQIEKLEENLNYDNSRDVMSSVVRCRQLLYGLSAKGMKFDYSGVDFSIESSGLSAVKKVRQLITDGILALVMDTDNISEKSVNYAGLATDMSGKIESMESKAEEIKEQFLMNEYLMMKFNCFTDYLDMDIDESAGIDYTLEYILCGKSGDKENLEQTMLELSGIRTGMNLAYLITDKSKKMQAYSFAAGALGFTGNMALIKAGQYLIMSVWAYGEAIMDMRDLYAGNKVALVKNEKNWKLSLENLLGMKFDSDKDTDDDGLEYRDYIRMLLMLERSEHKNYRTMGAMEIKMISMGHDDFRMRNYIVSMAGTAVFSVIRRGQPYVQIISCSYI
;
A
#
# COMPACT_ATOMS: atom_id res chain seq x y z
N MET A 1 -58.19 40.71 -84.92
CA MET A 1 -58.33 42.13 -84.49
C MET A 1 -58.63 42.15 -82.98
N ASN A 2 -57.76 41.66 -82.09
CA ASN A 2 -56.50 42.21 -81.55
C ASN A 2 -56.58 43.64 -80.95
N ASN A 3 -57.44 43.86 -79.95
CA ASN A 3 -57.21 44.93 -78.94
C ASN A 3 -58.00 44.81 -77.61
N LYS A 4 -58.86 43.79 -77.41
CA LYS A 4 -59.57 43.57 -76.11
C LYS A 4 -58.88 42.57 -75.18
N THR A 5 -58.10 41.63 -75.70
CA THR A 5 -57.37 40.61 -74.91
C THR A 5 -56.16 41.18 -74.16
N PHE A 6 -55.46 42.16 -74.73
CA PHE A 6 -54.31 42.82 -74.08
C PHE A 6 -54.68 43.65 -72.85
N LYS A 7 -55.88 44.24 -72.78
CA LYS A 7 -56.31 45.06 -71.62
C LYS A 7 -56.66 44.23 -70.37
N ALA A 8 -57.15 43.00 -70.53
CA ALA A 8 -57.45 42.13 -69.38
C ALA A 8 -56.18 41.49 -68.79
N GLN A 9 -55.19 41.16 -69.63
CA GLN A 9 -53.91 40.58 -69.18
C GLN A 9 -53.10 41.55 -68.29
N ILE A 10 -53.08 42.85 -68.61
CA ILE A 10 -52.40 43.86 -67.79
C ILE A 10 -53.07 44.00 -66.42
N THR A 11 -54.41 43.99 -66.35
CA THR A 11 -55.15 44.07 -65.08
C THR A 11 -54.98 42.82 -64.23
N VAL A 12 -55.00 41.62 -64.84
CA VAL A 12 -54.77 40.35 -64.13
C VAL A 12 -53.32 40.27 -63.61
N MET A 13 -52.34 40.67 -64.43
CA MET A 13 -50.93 40.70 -64.02
C MET A 13 -50.68 41.72 -62.90
N ALA A 14 -51.30 42.91 -62.97
CA ALA A 14 -51.23 43.92 -61.92
C ALA A 14 -51.94 43.48 -60.62
N ALA A 15 -53.06 42.77 -60.72
CA ALA A 15 -53.75 42.20 -59.55
C ALA A 15 -52.92 41.08 -58.89
N LEU A 16 -52.31 40.19 -59.69
CA LEU A 16 -51.42 39.14 -59.19
C LEU A 16 -50.15 39.72 -58.58
N SER A 17 -49.51 40.71 -59.21
CA SER A 17 -48.33 41.36 -58.65
C SER A 17 -48.64 42.11 -57.36
N MET A 18 -49.74 42.86 -57.30
CA MET A 18 -50.18 43.51 -56.06
C MET A 18 -50.52 42.50 -54.97
N THR A 19 -51.15 41.37 -55.31
CA THR A 19 -51.44 40.29 -54.34
C THR A 19 -50.15 39.68 -53.78
N ILE A 20 -49.15 39.45 -54.63
CA ILE A 20 -47.83 38.95 -54.20
C ILE A 20 -47.12 39.99 -53.32
N ILE A 21 -47.16 41.28 -53.69
CA ILE A 21 -46.55 42.35 -52.90
C ILE A 21 -47.24 42.49 -51.53
N PHE A 22 -48.58 42.48 -51.47
CA PHE A 22 -49.32 42.52 -50.21
C PHE A 22 -49.05 41.28 -49.36
N SER A 23 -49.00 40.10 -49.96
CA SER A 23 -48.63 38.86 -49.27
C SER A 23 -47.22 38.93 -48.68
N LEU A 24 -46.26 39.46 -49.43
CA LEU A 24 -44.89 39.67 -48.97
C LEU A 24 -44.84 40.68 -47.82
N ILE A 25 -45.51 41.83 -47.93
CA ILE A 25 -45.57 42.85 -46.86
C ILE A 25 -46.20 42.25 -45.59
N CYS A 26 -47.33 41.56 -45.71
CA CYS A 26 -47.98 40.88 -44.59
C CYS A 26 -47.07 39.81 -43.95
N THR A 27 -46.32 39.07 -44.77
CA THR A 27 -45.35 38.08 -44.30
C THR A 27 -44.18 38.75 -43.57
N CYS A 28 -43.65 39.85 -44.08
CA CYS A 28 -42.60 40.62 -43.43
C CYS A 28 -43.06 41.22 -42.10
N VAL A 29 -44.27 41.78 -42.04
CA VAL A 29 -44.86 42.32 -40.79
C VAL A 29 -45.08 41.20 -39.78
N ARG A 30 -45.58 40.03 -40.21
CA ARG A 30 -45.75 38.87 -39.34
C ARG A 30 -44.42 38.33 -38.83
N SER A 31 -43.42 38.24 -39.69
CA SER A 31 -42.06 37.84 -39.33
C SER A 31 -41.43 38.81 -38.33
N ALA A 32 -41.57 40.12 -38.54
CA ALA A 32 -41.09 41.13 -37.60
C ALA A 32 -41.80 41.05 -36.24
N SER A 33 -43.11 40.82 -36.24
CA SER A 33 -43.93 40.61 -35.04
C SER A 33 -43.50 39.34 -34.28
N ASP A 34 -43.31 38.22 -34.99
CA ASP A 34 -42.88 36.94 -34.40
C ASP A 34 -41.45 37.05 -33.84
N CYS A 35 -40.57 37.78 -34.52
CA CYS A 35 -39.21 38.08 -34.05
C CYS A 35 -39.24 38.93 -32.77
N PHE A 36 -40.07 39.97 -32.74
CA PHE A 36 -40.26 40.81 -31.56
C PHE A 36 -40.70 40.00 -30.34
N TYR A 37 -41.77 39.20 -30.46
CA TYR A 37 -42.23 38.37 -29.34
C TYR A 37 -41.21 37.32 -28.91
N ASN A 38 -40.49 36.71 -29.87
CA ASN A 38 -39.43 35.75 -29.58
C ASN A 38 -38.32 36.40 -28.72
N THR A 39 -37.84 37.57 -29.12
CA THR A 39 -36.81 38.31 -28.37
C THR A 39 -37.30 38.69 -26.97
N GLN A 40 -38.50 39.26 -26.84
CA GLN A 40 -39.05 39.64 -25.53
C GLN A 40 -39.23 38.43 -24.61
N ILE A 41 -39.72 37.30 -25.14
CA ILE A 41 -39.89 36.08 -24.34
C ILE A 41 -38.52 35.52 -23.92
N LYS A 42 -37.52 35.53 -24.80
CA LYS A 42 -36.15 35.10 -24.45
C LYS A 42 -35.55 35.94 -23.34
N GLU A 43 -35.63 37.26 -23.45
CA GLU A 43 -35.14 38.20 -22.45
C GLU A 43 -35.87 38.00 -21.12
N ALA A 44 -37.21 37.92 -21.16
CA ALA A 44 -38.01 37.65 -19.97
C ALA A 44 -37.62 36.34 -19.28
N CYS A 45 -37.46 35.26 -20.04
CA CYS A 45 -37.01 33.97 -19.51
C CYS A 45 -35.62 34.06 -18.87
N MET A 46 -34.65 34.68 -19.54
CA MET A 46 -33.28 34.83 -19.04
C MET A 46 -33.27 35.59 -17.70
N LEU A 47 -33.91 36.76 -17.65
CA LEU A 47 -34.00 37.58 -16.44
C LEU A 47 -34.73 36.86 -15.30
N SER A 48 -35.73 36.04 -15.63
CA SER A 48 -36.50 35.29 -14.62
C SER A 48 -35.67 34.21 -13.96
N VAL A 49 -34.86 33.50 -14.74
CA VAL A 49 -33.99 32.44 -14.23
C VAL A 49 -32.83 33.05 -13.45
N GLU A 50 -32.17 34.09 -13.99
CA GLU A 50 -31.12 34.83 -13.28
C GLU A 50 -31.64 35.45 -11.98
N GLY A 51 -32.85 36.01 -12.00
CA GLY A 51 -33.52 36.53 -10.81
C GLY A 51 -33.79 35.44 -9.77
N ALA A 52 -34.21 34.24 -10.20
CA ALA A 52 -34.40 33.11 -9.29
C ALA A 52 -33.07 32.62 -8.69
N PHE A 53 -31.99 32.61 -9.49
CA PHE A 53 -30.63 32.23 -9.06
C PHE A 53 -29.94 33.34 -8.25
N SER A 54 -30.39 34.59 -8.30
CA SER A 54 -29.85 35.64 -7.42
C SER A 54 -30.09 35.41 -5.91
N ALA A 55 -30.93 34.43 -5.55
CA ALA A 55 -31.21 34.03 -4.17
C ALA A 55 -30.21 33.00 -3.60
N TYR A 56 -28.94 33.09 -4.00
CA TYR A 56 -27.87 32.25 -3.48
C TYR A 56 -27.67 32.44 -1.97
N HIS A 57 -26.95 31.51 -1.34
CA HIS A 57 -26.70 31.56 0.10
C HIS A 57 -25.63 32.62 0.46
N ASN A 58 -26.05 33.74 1.05
CA ASN A 58 -25.16 34.88 1.35
C ASN A 58 -23.95 34.50 2.21
N ASP A 59 -24.14 33.70 3.26
CA ASP A 59 -23.04 33.37 4.17
C ASP A 59 -22.02 32.41 3.54
N MET A 60 -22.45 31.59 2.56
CA MET A 60 -21.51 30.76 1.81
C MET A 60 -20.67 31.62 0.86
N LEU A 61 -21.27 32.65 0.26
CA LEU A 61 -20.53 33.62 -0.52
C LEU A 61 -19.56 34.44 0.35
N SER A 62 -19.97 34.88 1.54
CA SER A 62 -19.11 35.73 2.38
C SER A 62 -17.94 34.97 2.99
N GLU A 63 -18.15 33.73 3.46
CA GLU A 63 -17.10 32.93 4.09
C GLU A 63 -16.20 32.25 3.05
N TYR A 64 -16.82 31.68 2.01
CA TYR A 64 -16.15 30.76 1.09
C TYR A 64 -16.07 31.26 -0.35
N ASP A 65 -16.70 32.38 -0.71
CA ASP A 65 -16.77 32.88 -2.08
C ASP A 65 -17.42 31.90 -3.08
N ILE A 66 -18.34 31.05 -2.59
CA ILE A 66 -19.00 30.01 -3.38
C ILE A 66 -20.47 30.36 -3.60
N LEU A 67 -20.92 30.31 -4.85
CA LEU A 67 -22.33 30.48 -5.20
C LEU A 67 -23.04 29.13 -5.25
N LEU A 68 -24.14 29.05 -4.50
CA LEU A 68 -25.04 27.90 -4.50
C LEU A 68 -26.44 28.33 -4.07
N LEU A 69 -27.45 27.63 -4.57
CA LEU A 69 -28.86 27.93 -4.31
C LEU A 69 -29.54 26.74 -3.63
N GLN A 70 -30.24 26.98 -2.52
CA GLN A 70 -30.99 25.91 -1.87
C GLN A 70 -32.14 25.48 -2.78
N TYR A 71 -32.16 24.21 -3.17
CA TYR A 71 -33.25 23.71 -3.99
C TYR A 71 -34.52 23.62 -3.15
N SER A 72 -35.58 24.25 -3.63
CA SER A 72 -36.90 24.18 -3.02
C SER A 72 -37.96 24.15 -4.11
N ASP A 73 -39.12 23.58 -3.79
CA ASP A 73 -40.27 23.49 -4.70
C ASP A 73 -40.74 24.88 -5.19
N ASN A 74 -40.35 25.95 -4.49
CA ASN A 74 -40.69 27.33 -4.81
C ASN A 74 -39.82 27.95 -5.93
N ILE A 75 -38.72 27.31 -6.35
CA ILE A 75 -37.87 27.85 -7.44
C ILE A 75 -38.70 27.97 -8.73
N LYS A 76 -39.47 26.93 -9.09
CA LYS A 76 -40.35 26.96 -10.25
C LYS A 76 -41.37 28.10 -10.14
N ALA A 77 -42.02 28.25 -8.99
CA ALA A 77 -43.01 29.30 -8.76
C ALA A 77 -42.40 30.71 -8.90
N ARG A 78 -41.16 30.90 -8.43
CA ARG A 78 -40.42 32.16 -8.61
C ARG A 78 -40.11 32.46 -10.08
N ILE A 79 -39.68 31.45 -10.84
CA ILE A 79 -39.42 31.62 -12.29
C ILE A 79 -40.71 31.97 -13.02
N GLU A 80 -41.83 31.30 -12.70
CA GLU A 80 -43.14 31.61 -13.27
C GLU A 80 -43.57 33.04 -12.95
N GLN A 81 -43.44 33.47 -11.69
CA GLN A 81 -43.76 34.82 -11.26
C GLN A 81 -42.93 35.86 -12.02
N TYR A 82 -41.60 35.71 -12.04
CA TYR A 82 -40.72 36.65 -12.73
C TYR A 82 -40.97 36.64 -14.25
N ALA A 83 -41.28 35.49 -14.85
CA ALA A 83 -41.56 35.40 -16.28
C ALA A 83 -42.86 36.14 -16.63
N GLU A 84 -43.90 36.04 -15.80
CA GLU A 84 -45.15 36.80 -15.97
C GLU A 84 -44.94 38.31 -15.82
N GLU A 85 -44.13 38.73 -14.83
CA GLU A 85 -43.80 40.14 -14.61
C GLU A 85 -42.99 40.72 -15.77
N ASN A 86 -42.01 39.97 -16.29
CA ASN A 86 -41.10 40.43 -17.34
C ASN A 86 -41.77 40.53 -18.74
N ILE A 87 -42.83 39.75 -19.01
CA ILE A 87 -43.59 39.85 -20.27
C ILE A 87 -44.65 40.96 -20.27
N TYR A 88 -44.76 41.77 -19.21
CA TYR A 88 -45.76 42.84 -19.10
C TYR A 88 -45.76 43.79 -20.31
N SER A 89 -44.57 44.08 -20.86
CA SER A 89 -44.40 44.93 -22.05
C SER A 89 -45.09 44.39 -23.32
N CYS A 90 -45.37 43.08 -23.38
CA CYS A 90 -46.09 42.45 -24.49
C CYS A 90 -47.63 42.56 -24.36
N GLY A 91 -48.14 43.07 -23.24
CA GLY A 91 -49.58 43.18 -22.96
C GLY A 91 -50.29 41.83 -23.02
N LYS A 92 -51.57 41.81 -23.43
CA LYS A 92 -52.38 40.57 -23.52
C LYS A 92 -51.99 39.65 -24.69
N ASN A 93 -50.98 40.01 -25.49
CA ASN A 93 -50.62 39.27 -26.70
C ASN A 93 -49.76 38.03 -26.42
N VAL A 94 -49.13 37.97 -25.24
CA VAL A 94 -48.31 36.86 -24.78
C VAL A 94 -48.78 36.48 -23.37
N SER A 95 -48.89 35.18 -23.09
CA SER A 95 -49.12 34.68 -21.74
C SER A 95 -48.30 33.41 -21.50
N LEU A 96 -47.75 33.31 -20.29
CA LEU A 96 -47.11 32.09 -19.81
C LEU A 96 -48.17 30.98 -19.65
N MET A 97 -47.86 29.78 -20.09
CA MET A 97 -48.68 28.58 -19.90
C MET A 97 -48.11 27.66 -18.83
N GLY A 98 -46.81 27.73 -18.57
CA GLY A 98 -46.14 27.03 -17.47
C GLY A 98 -44.64 26.95 -17.68
N VAL A 99 -43.93 26.61 -16.60
CA VAL A 99 -42.51 26.30 -16.59
C VAL A 99 -42.32 24.85 -16.16
N ASP A 100 -41.44 24.13 -16.83
CA ASP A 100 -40.98 22.81 -16.44
C ASP A 100 -39.49 22.86 -16.12
N VAL A 101 -39.08 22.17 -15.06
CA VAL A 101 -37.69 22.09 -14.63
C VAL A 101 -37.33 20.61 -14.61
N ASP A 102 -36.45 20.22 -15.53
CA ASP A 102 -36.23 18.80 -15.84
C ASP A 102 -34.82 18.33 -15.45
N ASN A 103 -33.85 19.25 -15.45
CA ASN A 103 -32.46 18.94 -15.15
C ASN A 103 -31.98 19.84 -14.03
N VAL A 104 -31.63 19.25 -12.89
CA VAL A 104 -31.17 19.95 -11.69
C VAL A 104 -29.88 19.28 -11.26
N GLU A 105 -28.80 20.05 -11.20
CA GLU A 105 -27.49 19.54 -10.80
C GLU A 105 -27.16 20.04 -9.39
N TYR A 106 -27.00 19.11 -8.47
CA TYR A 106 -26.64 19.39 -7.08
C TYR A 106 -25.13 19.55 -6.96
N ILE A 107 -24.67 20.40 -6.04
CA ILE A 107 -23.22 20.61 -5.83
C ILE A 107 -22.47 19.31 -5.44
N THR A 108 -23.19 18.35 -4.86
CA THR A 108 -22.68 17.03 -4.43
C THR A 108 -22.66 15.97 -5.53
N ASP A 109 -23.26 16.25 -6.69
CA ASP A 109 -23.32 15.30 -7.80
C ASP A 109 -21.94 15.09 -8.44
N GLN A 110 -21.80 14.01 -9.21
CA GLN A 110 -20.58 13.72 -9.99
C GLN A 110 -19.28 13.73 -9.15
N GLY A 111 -19.31 13.13 -7.95
CA GLY A 111 -18.16 13.11 -7.06
C GLY A 111 -17.80 14.48 -6.48
N GLY A 112 -18.76 15.41 -6.44
CA GLY A 112 -18.55 16.78 -5.96
C GLY A 112 -17.71 17.65 -6.90
N ILE A 113 -17.59 17.28 -8.19
CA ILE A 113 -16.81 18.04 -9.18
C ILE A 113 -17.28 19.50 -9.31
N TYR A 114 -18.57 19.75 -9.09
CA TYR A 114 -19.13 21.08 -9.24
C TYR A 114 -18.62 22.07 -8.19
N LEU A 115 -18.33 21.61 -6.97
CA LEU A 115 -17.62 22.42 -5.98
C LEU A 115 -16.24 22.84 -6.50
N ARG A 116 -15.49 21.88 -7.06
CA ARG A 116 -14.15 22.13 -7.60
C ARG A 116 -14.19 23.18 -8.73
N LYS A 117 -15.20 23.11 -9.60
CA LYS A 117 -15.41 24.07 -10.69
C LYS A 117 -15.74 25.46 -10.18
N GLU A 118 -16.64 25.56 -9.21
CA GLU A 118 -17.00 26.85 -8.61
C GLU A 118 -15.78 27.52 -7.97
N ILE A 119 -15.01 26.73 -7.21
CA ILE A 119 -13.74 27.20 -6.63
C ILE A 119 -12.73 27.59 -7.71
N ALA A 120 -12.58 26.80 -8.77
CA ALA A 120 -11.68 27.12 -9.87
C ALA A 120 -12.11 28.41 -10.60
N SER A 121 -13.41 28.63 -10.81
CA SER A 121 -13.97 29.85 -11.38
C SER A 121 -13.65 31.07 -10.51
N TYR A 122 -13.89 30.98 -9.20
CA TYR A 122 -13.51 32.03 -8.24
C TYR A 122 -12.01 32.34 -8.30
N MET A 123 -11.17 31.32 -8.20
CA MET A 123 -9.72 31.47 -8.18
C MET A 123 -9.17 32.03 -9.50
N GLN A 124 -9.80 31.76 -10.65
CA GLN A 124 -9.34 32.29 -11.94
C GLN A 124 -9.41 33.82 -12.05
N TYR A 125 -10.35 34.47 -11.35
CA TYR A 125 -10.47 35.94 -11.38
C TYR A 125 -9.38 36.66 -10.56
N GLY A 126 -8.67 35.96 -9.68
CA GLY A 126 -7.76 36.53 -8.68
C GLY A 126 -6.30 36.78 -9.10
N LEU A 127 -5.96 36.84 -10.40
CA LEU A 127 -4.56 36.93 -10.94
C LEU A 127 -3.71 35.64 -10.85
N PHE A 128 -4.28 34.48 -11.18
CA PHE A 128 -3.54 33.21 -11.15
C PHE A 128 -2.91 32.78 -12.50
N SER A 129 -2.96 33.62 -13.54
CA SER A 129 -2.29 33.33 -14.83
C SER A 129 -0.77 33.24 -14.71
N GLU A 130 -0.18 33.90 -13.70
CA GLU A 130 1.27 33.88 -13.42
C GLU A 130 1.70 32.63 -12.62
N MET A 131 0.76 31.87 -12.05
CA MET A 131 1.06 30.63 -11.30
C MET A 131 1.29 29.40 -12.18
N ALA A 132 1.14 29.52 -13.51
CA ALA A 132 1.31 28.38 -14.42
C ALA A 132 2.71 27.74 -14.32
N ASP A 133 3.75 28.53 -14.09
CA ASP A 133 5.11 28.01 -13.94
C ASP A 133 5.34 27.39 -12.55
N VAL A 134 4.77 27.98 -11.50
CA VAL A 134 4.78 27.41 -10.13
C VAL A 134 4.04 26.07 -10.10
N MET A 135 2.89 26.00 -10.77
CA MET A 135 2.07 24.80 -10.93
C MET A 135 2.85 23.71 -11.67
N ARG A 136 3.50 24.02 -12.79
CA ARG A 136 4.34 23.05 -13.53
C ARG A 136 5.50 22.53 -12.70
N GLN A 137 6.15 23.40 -11.93
CA GLN A 137 7.25 22.99 -11.07
C GLN A 137 6.76 22.09 -9.93
N SER A 138 5.64 22.46 -9.30
CA SER A 138 5.00 21.67 -8.24
C SER A 138 4.53 20.30 -8.76
N GLU A 139 3.96 20.23 -9.97
CA GLU A 139 3.54 18.99 -10.61
C GLU A 139 4.74 18.04 -10.81
N LYS A 140 5.89 18.55 -11.25
CA LYS A 140 7.11 17.73 -11.41
C LYS A 140 7.62 17.17 -10.09
N GLU A 141 7.68 18.00 -9.05
CA GLU A 141 8.12 17.55 -7.72
C GLU A 141 7.13 16.55 -7.12
N LEU A 142 5.82 16.74 -7.33
CA LEU A 142 4.79 15.79 -6.90
C LEU A 142 4.90 14.44 -7.62
N GLN A 143 5.06 14.45 -8.95
CA GLN A 143 5.30 13.23 -9.73
C GLN A 143 6.54 12.49 -9.20
N LYS A 144 7.61 13.23 -8.88
CA LYS A 144 8.81 12.65 -8.29
C LYS A 144 8.54 12.00 -6.93
N VAL A 145 7.82 12.68 -6.03
CA VAL A 145 7.46 12.14 -4.70
C VAL A 145 6.57 10.90 -4.82
N GLU A 146 5.57 10.93 -5.69
CA GLU A 146 4.66 9.80 -5.92
C GLU A 146 5.43 8.57 -6.42
N LYS A 147 6.33 8.77 -7.40
CA LYS A 147 7.17 7.69 -7.93
C LYS A 147 8.17 7.15 -6.93
N ILE A 148 8.77 8.01 -6.11
CA ILE A 148 9.63 7.58 -5.00
C ILE A 148 8.83 6.77 -3.98
N LYS A 149 7.61 7.20 -3.62
CA LYS A 149 6.72 6.46 -2.70
C LYS A 149 6.37 5.08 -3.27
N GLU A 150 6.01 4.99 -4.55
CA GLU A 150 5.71 3.73 -5.24
C GLU A 150 6.93 2.78 -5.24
N ILE A 151 8.10 3.26 -5.67
CA ILE A 151 9.32 2.45 -5.74
C ILE A 151 9.78 2.03 -4.34
N THR A 152 9.66 2.90 -3.33
CA THR A 152 9.99 2.55 -1.94
C THR A 152 9.11 1.40 -1.45
N SER A 153 7.81 1.41 -1.78
CA SER A 153 6.91 0.30 -1.46
C SER A 153 7.33 -0.99 -2.18
N ASP A 154 7.66 -0.92 -3.47
CA ASP A 154 8.11 -2.09 -4.24
C ASP A 154 9.42 -2.66 -3.69
N ILE A 155 10.35 -1.81 -3.24
CA ILE A 155 11.60 -2.23 -2.59
C ILE A 155 11.29 -2.98 -1.29
N GLN A 156 10.39 -2.45 -0.44
CA GLN A 156 9.98 -3.12 0.80
C GLN A 156 9.31 -4.46 0.54
N ASP A 157 8.53 -4.59 -0.54
CA ASP A 157 7.95 -5.86 -0.95
C ASP A 157 9.01 -6.85 -1.46
N CYS A 158 10.07 -6.36 -2.12
CA CYS A 158 11.22 -7.19 -2.51
C CYS A 158 12.01 -7.66 -1.27
N GLU A 159 12.24 -6.77 -0.29
CA GLU A 159 12.88 -7.10 0.99
C GLU A 159 12.11 -8.23 1.70
N LYS A 160 10.77 -8.13 1.75
CA LYS A 160 9.91 -9.12 2.39
C LYS A 160 9.97 -10.50 1.72
N ASP A 161 9.96 -10.56 0.39
CA ASP A 161 10.03 -11.85 -0.31
C ASP A 161 11.42 -12.49 -0.18
N LEU A 162 12.49 -11.69 -0.23
CA LEU A 162 13.85 -12.18 0.04
C LEU A 162 13.98 -12.69 1.48
N TRP A 163 13.30 -12.05 2.44
CA TRP A 163 13.24 -12.54 3.81
C TRP A 163 12.61 -13.93 3.92
N GLU A 164 11.53 -14.20 3.19
CA GLU A 164 10.91 -15.53 3.18
C GLU A 164 11.89 -16.60 2.67
N VAL A 165 12.72 -16.28 1.67
CA VAL A 165 13.78 -17.18 1.20
C VAL A 165 14.77 -17.53 2.32
N ASP A 166 15.24 -16.54 3.09
CA ASP A 166 16.13 -16.76 4.24
C ASP A 166 15.49 -17.66 5.30
N LEU A 167 14.22 -17.39 5.62
CA LEU A 167 13.48 -18.15 6.61
C LEU A 167 13.40 -19.63 6.24
N LYS A 168 13.23 -19.96 4.94
CA LYS A 168 13.26 -21.35 4.48
C LYS A 168 14.66 -21.96 4.60
N ILE A 169 15.73 -21.22 4.31
CA ILE A 169 17.11 -21.71 4.53
C ILE A 169 17.35 -22.03 6.01
N LEU A 170 16.93 -21.14 6.93
CA LEU A 170 17.05 -21.35 8.37
C LEU A 170 16.24 -22.55 8.87
N GLN A 171 15.05 -22.78 8.30
CA GLN A 171 14.26 -23.98 8.58
C GLN A 171 14.94 -25.25 8.07
N LEU A 172 15.56 -25.20 6.89
CA LEU A 172 16.32 -26.33 6.35
C LEU A 172 17.53 -26.67 7.23
N ILE A 173 18.27 -25.68 7.72
CA ILE A 173 19.35 -25.90 8.68
C ILE A 173 18.82 -26.63 9.92
N LYS A 174 17.68 -26.19 10.48
CA LYS A 174 17.07 -26.81 11.64
C LYS A 174 16.67 -28.26 11.39
N TYR A 175 15.99 -28.53 10.28
CA TYR A 175 15.48 -29.88 9.97
C TYR A 175 16.55 -30.83 9.46
N VAL A 176 17.62 -30.34 8.82
CA VAL A 176 18.67 -31.19 8.22
C VAL A 176 19.87 -31.34 9.15
N GLU A 177 20.37 -30.24 9.72
CA GLU A 177 21.58 -30.20 10.54
C GLU A 177 21.29 -30.28 12.04
N GLY A 178 20.04 -30.10 12.47
CA GLY A 178 19.67 -30.17 13.89
C GLY A 178 20.09 -28.95 14.71
N ILE A 179 20.46 -27.84 14.06
CA ILE A 179 20.85 -26.60 14.72
C ILE A 179 19.61 -25.74 15.00
N GLU A 180 19.54 -25.12 16.16
CA GLU A 180 18.45 -24.20 16.48
C GLU A 180 18.59 -22.89 15.68
N THR A 181 17.49 -22.49 15.06
CA THR A 181 17.37 -21.25 14.29
C THR A 181 16.17 -20.44 14.76
N THR A 182 16.25 -19.12 14.62
CA THR A 182 15.15 -18.17 14.80
C THR A 182 14.67 -17.67 13.44
N ASP A 183 13.68 -16.78 13.41
CA ASP A 183 13.32 -16.06 12.19
C ASP A 183 14.47 -15.16 11.67
N THR A 184 15.46 -14.85 12.52
CA THR A 184 16.54 -13.89 12.21
C THR A 184 17.93 -14.50 12.06
N GLY A 185 18.09 -15.80 12.30
CA GLY A 185 19.39 -16.46 12.14
C GLY A 185 19.62 -17.67 13.03
N ILE A 186 20.85 -18.21 12.96
CA ILE A 186 21.31 -19.35 13.76
C ILE A 186 21.53 -18.92 15.21
N VAL A 187 21.05 -19.73 16.17
CA VAL A 187 21.26 -19.47 17.60
C VAL A 187 22.67 -19.88 18.00
N ILE A 188 23.48 -18.90 18.37
CA ILE A 188 24.86 -19.08 18.84
C ILE A 188 24.93 -18.64 20.31
N ARG A 189 25.47 -19.49 21.19
CA ARG A 189 25.68 -19.19 22.61
C ARG A 189 27.11 -19.51 23.01
N SER A 190 27.79 -18.56 23.64
CA SER A 190 29.19 -18.75 24.09
C SER A 190 30.14 -19.22 22.97
N GLY A 191 29.88 -18.78 21.73
CA GLY A 191 30.73 -19.07 20.58
C GLY A 191 30.45 -20.39 19.85
N GLU A 192 29.37 -21.11 20.22
CA GLU A 192 28.96 -22.40 19.65
C GLU A 192 27.49 -22.39 19.19
N PRO A 193 27.16 -23.07 18.08
CA PRO A 193 25.77 -23.30 17.68
C PRO A 193 25.01 -24.09 18.73
N VAL A 194 23.72 -23.80 18.88
CA VAL A 194 22.84 -24.52 19.81
C VAL A 194 22.11 -25.64 19.06
N SER A 195 22.07 -26.85 19.62
CA SER A 195 21.24 -27.95 19.10
C SER A 195 19.74 -27.65 19.28
N SER A 196 18.91 -28.03 18.31
CA SER A 196 17.45 -27.88 18.37
C SER A 196 16.78 -28.83 19.37
N GLY A 197 17.52 -29.80 19.92
CA GLY A 197 17.05 -30.72 20.96
C GLY A 197 16.12 -31.84 20.47
N GLY A 198 15.94 -31.98 19.16
CA GLY A 198 15.14 -33.03 18.53
C GLY A 198 15.93 -33.88 17.54
N TYR A 199 15.24 -34.80 16.88
CA TYR A 199 15.78 -35.47 15.69
C TYR A 199 15.85 -34.50 14.50
N PHE A 200 16.63 -34.86 13.50
CA PHE A 200 16.87 -34.12 12.27
C PHE A 200 17.22 -35.13 11.14
N ALA A 201 17.25 -34.69 9.88
CA ALA A 201 17.40 -35.57 8.72
C ALA A 201 18.74 -36.33 8.68
N LYS A 202 19.76 -35.85 9.41
CA LYS A 202 21.06 -36.50 9.58
C LYS A 202 21.19 -37.34 10.87
N SER A 203 20.14 -37.47 11.71
CA SER A 203 20.26 -38.17 12.99
C SER A 203 20.61 -39.66 12.85
N ALA A 204 20.03 -40.36 11.88
CA ALA A 204 20.35 -41.76 11.60
C ALA A 204 21.57 -41.88 10.67
N VAL A 205 22.66 -42.47 11.17
CA VAL A 205 23.90 -42.70 10.42
C VAL A 205 24.11 -44.19 10.20
N ASN A 206 24.28 -44.61 8.95
CA ASN A 206 24.59 -46.00 8.61
C ASN A 206 26.12 -46.20 8.63
N GLY A 207 26.67 -46.52 9.81
CA GLY A 207 28.10 -46.69 10.06
C GLY A 207 28.65 -45.69 11.08
N ILE A 208 29.97 -45.77 11.29
CA ILE A 208 30.68 -44.99 12.30
C ILE A 208 30.46 -43.48 12.08
N VAL A 209 29.95 -42.81 13.12
CA VAL A 209 29.76 -41.36 13.14
C VAL A 209 31.11 -40.64 13.08
N SER A 210 31.20 -39.71 12.15
CA SER A 210 32.32 -38.81 11.88
C SER A 210 31.86 -37.64 11.03
N MET A 211 32.61 -36.53 11.04
CA MET A 211 32.37 -35.36 10.18
C MET A 211 32.16 -35.74 8.70
N ASP A 212 32.98 -36.66 8.18
CA ASP A 212 32.86 -37.16 6.80
C ASP A 212 31.56 -37.95 6.57
N SER A 213 31.18 -38.82 7.52
CA SER A 213 29.96 -39.64 7.40
C SER A 213 28.67 -38.82 7.42
N VAL A 214 28.66 -37.70 8.16
CA VAL A 214 27.49 -36.82 8.31
C VAL A 214 27.53 -35.61 7.37
N TYR A 215 28.58 -35.48 6.55
CA TYR A 215 28.76 -34.38 5.60
C TYR A 215 28.69 -32.99 6.26
N VAL A 216 29.43 -32.83 7.37
CA VAL A 216 29.61 -31.55 8.07
C VAL A 216 31.10 -31.23 8.11
N ASP A 217 31.51 -30.11 7.50
CA ASP A 217 32.91 -29.68 7.44
C ASP A 217 33.29 -28.67 8.52
N GLU A 218 32.32 -28.00 9.14
CA GLU A 218 32.53 -27.11 10.27
C GLU A 218 32.53 -27.88 11.60
N LYS A 219 33.68 -27.87 12.28
CA LYS A 219 33.90 -28.62 13.53
C LYS A 219 32.95 -28.17 14.64
N LYS A 220 32.67 -26.86 14.76
CA LYS A 220 31.77 -26.33 15.79
C LYS A 220 30.35 -26.87 15.63
N VAL A 221 29.87 -26.91 14.39
CA VAL A 221 28.56 -27.47 14.05
C VAL A 221 28.52 -28.95 14.40
N TYR A 222 29.49 -29.74 13.93
CA TYR A 222 29.54 -31.17 14.22
C TYR A 222 29.55 -31.45 15.73
N MET A 223 30.43 -30.80 16.50
CA MET A 223 30.55 -31.01 17.95
C MET A 223 29.28 -30.60 18.71
N SER A 224 28.60 -29.53 18.29
CA SER A 224 27.36 -29.08 18.93
C SER A 224 26.23 -30.12 18.85
N ILE A 225 26.20 -30.90 17.78
CA ILE A 225 25.20 -31.94 17.54
C ILE A 225 25.64 -33.28 18.12
N ASP A 226 26.92 -33.65 17.94
CA ASP A 226 27.50 -34.89 18.45
C ASP A 226 27.45 -34.97 19.99
N ASN A 227 27.58 -33.83 20.66
CA ASN A 227 27.45 -33.72 22.12
C ASN A 227 26.00 -33.55 22.61
N SER A 228 25.01 -33.49 21.69
CA SER A 228 23.59 -33.33 22.04
C SER A 228 22.87 -34.67 22.12
N GLU A 229 21.74 -34.71 22.80
CA GLU A 229 20.85 -35.88 22.84
C GLU A 229 19.51 -35.49 22.19
N PRO A 230 19.06 -36.18 21.12
CA PRO A 230 19.52 -37.50 20.65
C PRO A 230 20.78 -37.51 19.74
N GLY A 231 21.24 -36.37 19.22
CA GLY A 231 22.48 -36.27 18.43
C GLY A 231 22.53 -37.18 17.19
N TYR A 232 23.75 -37.49 16.73
CA TYR A 232 23.97 -38.50 15.68
C TYR A 232 23.95 -39.91 16.29
N THR A 233 23.30 -40.87 15.61
CA THR A 233 23.22 -42.26 16.06
C THR A 233 23.66 -43.22 14.96
N ASP A 234 24.65 -44.06 15.24
CA ASP A 234 25.02 -45.20 14.39
C ASP A 234 23.93 -46.29 14.47
N VAL A 235 23.03 -46.28 13.49
CA VAL A 235 21.94 -47.26 13.42
C VAL A 235 22.42 -48.64 12.96
N SER A 236 23.61 -48.73 12.37
CA SER A 236 24.21 -50.02 12.00
C SER A 236 24.72 -50.77 13.22
N ALA A 237 25.37 -50.07 14.15
CA ALA A 237 25.80 -50.62 15.44
C ALA A 237 24.61 -51.12 16.28
N LEU A 238 23.50 -50.35 16.33
CA LEU A 238 22.28 -50.81 17.03
C LEU A 238 21.72 -52.11 16.43
N LEU A 239 21.73 -52.25 15.10
CA LEU A 239 21.30 -53.48 14.44
C LEU A 239 22.28 -54.63 14.66
N ASP A 240 23.59 -54.34 14.76
CA ASP A 240 24.65 -55.29 15.13
C ASP A 240 24.42 -55.87 16.51
N ASP A 241 24.22 -55.02 17.52
CA ASP A 241 23.89 -55.45 18.87
C ASP A 241 22.57 -56.24 18.90
N MET A 242 21.51 -55.76 18.25
CA MET A 242 20.22 -56.46 18.21
C MET A 242 20.30 -57.85 17.56
N TYR A 243 21.15 -58.03 16.54
CA TYR A 243 21.38 -59.32 15.92
C TYR A 243 22.17 -60.26 16.84
N GLU A 244 23.19 -59.73 17.51
CA GLU A 244 23.98 -60.49 18.49
C GLU A 244 23.12 -60.96 19.66
N ASP A 245 22.24 -60.08 20.18
CA ASP A 245 21.27 -60.42 21.22
C ASP A 245 20.32 -61.53 20.78
N ALA A 246 19.72 -61.39 19.58
CA ALA A 246 18.82 -62.40 19.03
C ALA A 246 19.52 -63.73 18.74
N SER A 247 20.77 -63.68 18.26
CA SER A 247 21.60 -64.87 18.04
C SER A 247 21.99 -65.55 19.36
N GLY A 248 22.27 -64.78 20.41
CA GLY A 248 22.58 -65.29 21.75
C GLY A 248 21.38 -66.04 22.35
N VAL A 249 20.17 -65.48 22.22
CA VAL A 249 18.93 -66.14 22.64
C VAL A 249 18.62 -67.38 21.79
N ALA A 250 18.88 -67.36 20.48
CA ALA A 250 18.66 -68.54 19.63
C ALA A 250 19.63 -69.71 19.90
N ALA A 251 20.80 -69.43 20.49
CA ALA A 251 21.84 -70.41 20.78
C ALA A 251 21.73 -71.06 22.17
N SER A 252 20.83 -70.59 23.04
CA SER A 252 20.62 -71.21 24.37
C SER A 252 20.00 -72.62 24.23
N GLU A 253 20.58 -73.62 24.90
CA GLU A 253 20.10 -75.01 24.84
C GLU A 253 18.68 -75.17 25.42
N GLU A 254 17.85 -76.04 24.81
CA GLU A 254 16.44 -76.34 25.16
C GLU A 254 16.18 -76.65 26.65
N ASN A 255 17.22 -77.03 27.42
CA ASN A 255 17.14 -77.48 28.81
C ASN A 255 17.65 -76.48 29.87
N GLN A 256 18.10 -75.27 29.49
CA GLN A 256 18.47 -74.19 30.42
C GLN A 256 17.61 -72.95 30.17
N LYS A 257 16.33 -73.03 30.59
CA LYS A 257 15.46 -71.87 30.80
C LYS A 257 15.89 -71.10 32.05
N GLU A 258 17.15 -70.67 32.15
CA GLU A 258 17.52 -69.67 33.15
C GLU A 258 16.93 -68.33 32.69
N GLU A 259 15.76 -67.99 33.24
CA GLU A 259 15.05 -66.72 33.00
C GLU A 259 16.00 -65.52 33.02
N ASP A 260 16.95 -65.50 33.98
CA ASP A 260 17.91 -64.41 34.15
C ASP A 260 18.89 -64.22 32.97
N TYR A 261 19.28 -65.29 32.27
CA TYR A 261 20.23 -65.23 31.15
C TYR A 261 19.56 -64.66 29.88
N ILE A 262 18.34 -65.12 29.57
CA ILE A 262 17.55 -64.61 28.44
C ILE A 262 17.08 -63.16 28.71
N ASN A 263 16.75 -62.84 29.96
CA ASN A 263 16.32 -61.49 30.35
C ASN A 263 17.41 -60.43 30.07
N SER A 264 18.69 -60.75 30.28
CA SER A 264 19.79 -59.81 29.99
C SER A 264 19.88 -59.42 28.51
N TYR A 265 19.75 -60.39 27.59
CA TYR A 265 19.74 -60.12 26.15
C TYR A 265 18.45 -59.42 25.70
N SER A 266 17.31 -59.80 26.28
CA SER A 266 16.02 -59.18 25.96
C SER A 266 15.96 -57.71 26.36
N ASP A 267 16.52 -57.34 27.52
CA ASP A 267 16.58 -55.95 27.98
C ASP A 267 17.50 -55.07 27.13
N VAL A 268 18.64 -55.59 26.66
CA VAL A 268 19.54 -54.88 25.75
C VAL A 268 18.88 -54.70 24.38
N TYR A 269 18.34 -55.78 23.81
CA TYR A 269 17.59 -55.75 22.56
C TYR A 269 16.46 -54.73 22.62
N ARG A 270 15.66 -54.74 23.68
CA ARG A 270 14.51 -53.84 23.83
C ARG A 270 14.94 -52.37 23.86
N ARG A 271 16.01 -52.05 24.58
CA ARG A 271 16.58 -50.69 24.60
C ARG A 271 17.05 -50.26 23.20
N ASN A 272 17.75 -51.15 22.49
CA ASN A 272 18.22 -50.88 21.13
C ASN A 272 17.06 -50.76 20.13
N TYR A 273 16.03 -51.60 20.22
CA TYR A 273 14.81 -51.52 19.43
C TYR A 273 14.09 -50.18 19.62
N ILE A 274 13.87 -49.76 20.88
CA ILE A 274 13.22 -48.48 21.20
C ILE A 274 14.04 -47.32 20.63
N LYS A 275 15.37 -47.31 20.83
CA LYS A 275 16.26 -46.27 20.34
C LYS A 275 16.29 -46.22 18.81
N LEU A 276 16.43 -47.37 18.14
CA LEU A 276 16.43 -47.51 16.69
C LEU A 276 15.11 -46.99 16.08
N LYS A 277 13.98 -47.41 16.65
CA LYS A 277 12.65 -46.97 16.20
C LYS A 277 12.46 -45.47 16.36
N ALA A 278 12.88 -44.90 17.49
CA ALA A 278 12.78 -43.47 17.74
C ALA A 278 13.66 -42.65 16.79
N VAL A 279 14.94 -43.04 16.60
CA VAL A 279 15.88 -42.36 15.72
C VAL A 279 15.42 -42.41 14.26
N LEU A 280 15.00 -43.57 13.75
CA LEU A 280 14.58 -43.69 12.35
C LEU A 280 13.23 -43.02 12.09
N GLY A 281 12.29 -43.12 13.04
CA GLY A 281 11.02 -42.41 12.98
C GLY A 281 11.20 -40.89 12.97
N GLY A 282 12.02 -40.37 13.89
CA GLY A 282 12.36 -38.95 13.95
C GLY A 282 13.12 -38.47 12.72
N THR A 283 14.11 -39.23 12.25
CA THR A 283 14.85 -38.90 11.01
C THR A 283 13.92 -38.83 9.80
N LYS A 284 12.97 -39.77 9.69
CA LYS A 284 11.96 -39.78 8.63
C LYS A 284 11.08 -38.54 8.67
N GLU A 285 10.48 -38.24 9.82
CA GLU A 285 9.59 -37.08 9.99
C GLU A 285 10.30 -35.77 9.59
N GLN A 286 11.55 -35.61 10.00
CA GLN A 286 12.31 -34.39 9.72
C GLN A 286 12.80 -34.32 8.27
N THR A 287 13.06 -35.48 7.63
CA THR A 287 13.31 -35.55 6.19
C THR A 287 12.07 -35.13 5.38
N GLU A 288 10.87 -35.52 5.81
CA GLU A 288 9.60 -35.09 5.19
C GLU A 288 9.41 -33.57 5.32
N LYS A 289 9.60 -33.02 6.52
CA LYS A 289 9.54 -31.56 6.76
C LYS A 289 10.57 -30.78 5.94
N ALA A 290 11.81 -31.28 5.84
CA ALA A 290 12.83 -30.64 5.03
C ALA A 290 12.47 -30.63 3.53
N LEU A 291 11.83 -31.68 3.02
CA LEU A 291 11.36 -31.73 1.62
C LEU A 291 10.17 -30.79 1.36
N GLU A 292 9.28 -30.63 2.33
CA GLU A 292 8.18 -29.64 2.28
C GLU A 292 8.75 -28.22 2.22
N VAL A 293 9.67 -27.87 3.13
CA VAL A 293 10.33 -26.56 3.17
C VAL A 293 11.11 -26.27 1.89
N LEU A 294 11.74 -27.27 1.28
CA LEU A 294 12.37 -27.13 -0.03
C LEU A 294 11.36 -26.76 -1.13
N GLY A 295 10.12 -27.24 -1.07
CA GLY A 295 9.06 -26.79 -1.99
C GLY A 295 8.74 -25.31 -1.78
N GLU A 296 8.53 -24.92 -0.53
CA GLU A 296 8.25 -23.52 -0.16
C GLU A 296 9.40 -22.57 -0.51
N TYR A 297 10.65 -23.04 -0.43
CA TYR A 297 11.84 -22.29 -0.85
C TYR A 297 11.80 -21.96 -2.35
N ASP A 298 11.45 -22.92 -3.21
CA ASP A 298 11.39 -22.70 -4.66
C ASP A 298 10.31 -21.66 -5.02
N ASP A 299 9.17 -21.72 -4.34
CA ASP A 299 8.06 -20.76 -4.50
C ASP A 299 8.49 -19.36 -4.04
N ALA A 300 9.09 -19.25 -2.84
CA ALA A 300 9.59 -17.98 -2.31
C ALA A 300 10.69 -17.37 -3.20
N LYS A 301 11.63 -18.19 -3.65
CA LYS A 301 12.71 -17.77 -4.56
C LYS A 301 12.15 -17.23 -5.87
N SER A 302 11.24 -17.95 -6.49
CA SER A 302 10.60 -17.54 -7.75
C SER A 302 9.77 -16.26 -7.59
N GLY A 303 9.07 -16.11 -6.45
CA GLY A 303 8.35 -14.90 -6.08
C GLY A 303 9.27 -13.68 -6.00
N ALA A 304 10.38 -13.81 -5.27
CA ALA A 304 11.39 -12.77 -5.11
C ALA A 304 12.02 -12.36 -6.46
N GLU A 305 12.39 -13.33 -7.31
CA GLU A 305 12.96 -13.04 -8.64
C GLU A 305 12.00 -12.24 -9.54
N ASN A 306 10.71 -12.58 -9.52
CA ASN A 306 9.69 -11.89 -10.30
C ASN A 306 9.47 -10.46 -9.78
N LYS A 307 9.39 -10.25 -8.46
CA LYS A 307 9.23 -8.90 -7.89
C LYS A 307 10.45 -8.03 -8.11
N LEU A 308 11.66 -8.56 -7.94
CA LEU A 308 12.91 -7.85 -8.27
C LEU A 308 12.90 -7.43 -9.75
N GLY A 309 12.50 -8.32 -10.65
CA GLY A 309 12.34 -8.00 -12.08
C GLY A 309 11.35 -6.86 -12.33
N GLY A 310 10.16 -6.94 -11.74
CA GLY A 310 9.13 -5.89 -11.87
C GLY A 310 9.57 -4.55 -11.30
N CYS A 311 10.22 -4.55 -10.13
CA CYS A 311 10.77 -3.34 -9.51
C CYS A 311 11.85 -2.71 -10.42
N MET A 312 12.76 -3.51 -10.98
CA MET A 312 13.78 -3.01 -11.92
C MET A 312 13.17 -2.36 -13.17
N GLU A 313 12.12 -2.95 -13.74
CA GLU A 313 11.43 -2.40 -14.92
C GLU A 313 10.77 -1.06 -14.60
N LYS A 314 10.09 -0.95 -13.46
CA LYS A 314 9.49 0.31 -12.99
C LYS A 314 10.54 1.40 -12.77
N VAL A 315 11.63 1.10 -12.05
CA VAL A 315 12.73 2.06 -11.83
C VAL A 315 13.34 2.53 -13.15
N SER A 316 13.51 1.61 -14.11
CA SER A 316 14.04 1.92 -15.43
C SER A 316 13.12 2.81 -16.26
N ALA A 317 11.80 2.66 -16.10
CA ALA A 317 10.81 3.49 -16.80
C ALA A 317 10.81 4.96 -16.31
N GLU A 318 11.21 5.19 -15.05
CA GLU A 318 11.07 6.47 -14.36
C GLU A 318 12.39 7.30 -14.28
N ILE A 319 13.43 6.91 -15.03
CA ILE A 319 14.74 7.60 -15.06
C ILE A 319 14.60 9.11 -15.31
N LYS A 320 13.69 9.51 -16.21
CA LYS A 320 13.45 10.93 -16.54
C LYS A 320 12.86 11.73 -15.37
N THR A 321 12.07 11.07 -14.53
CA THR A 321 11.35 11.68 -13.41
C THR A 321 12.24 11.74 -12.17
N LEU A 322 12.96 10.65 -11.90
CA LEU A 322 13.72 10.45 -10.66
C LEU A 322 15.17 10.94 -10.73
N GLY A 323 15.72 10.99 -11.94
CA GLY A 323 17.12 11.33 -12.20
C GLY A 323 18.00 10.08 -12.37
N GLU A 324 19.02 10.21 -13.21
CA GLU A 324 19.90 9.10 -13.61
C GLU A 324 20.70 8.54 -12.44
N GLU A 325 21.20 9.38 -11.53
CA GLU A 325 22.03 8.95 -10.41
C GLU A 325 21.31 7.95 -9.49
N LEU A 326 20.12 8.32 -9.00
CA LEU A 326 19.30 7.47 -8.13
C LEU A 326 18.89 6.17 -8.83
N CYS A 327 18.40 6.26 -10.07
CA CYS A 327 17.97 5.08 -10.82
C CYS A 327 19.12 4.13 -11.12
N ASN A 328 20.30 4.63 -11.49
CA ASN A 328 21.45 3.78 -11.82
C ASN A 328 21.95 3.03 -10.58
N GLU A 329 22.09 3.72 -9.44
CA GLU A 329 22.48 3.10 -8.16
C GLU A 329 21.48 2.02 -7.72
N LEU A 330 20.17 2.30 -7.83
CA LEU A 330 19.13 1.35 -7.46
C LEU A 330 19.09 0.15 -8.43
N ILE A 331 19.19 0.38 -9.74
CA ILE A 331 19.21 -0.70 -10.74
C ILE A 331 20.45 -1.58 -10.56
N GLU A 332 21.62 -1.01 -10.24
CA GLU A 332 22.84 -1.77 -9.97
C GLU A 332 22.65 -2.69 -8.75
N ASP A 333 22.10 -2.18 -7.66
CA ASP A 333 21.81 -2.99 -6.48
C ASP A 333 20.79 -4.09 -6.78
N LEU A 334 19.67 -3.76 -7.44
CA LEU A 334 18.63 -4.75 -7.79
C LEU A 334 19.16 -5.82 -8.75
N LYS A 335 20.04 -5.46 -9.69
CA LYS A 335 20.74 -6.43 -10.55
C LYS A 335 21.61 -7.36 -9.72
N SER A 336 22.41 -6.82 -8.79
CA SER A 336 23.25 -7.63 -7.92
C SER A 336 22.43 -8.61 -7.07
N MET A 337 21.29 -8.16 -6.52
CA MET A 337 20.36 -9.03 -5.79
C MET A 337 19.80 -10.13 -6.70
N LYS A 338 19.37 -9.79 -7.92
CA LYS A 338 18.78 -10.75 -8.86
C LYS A 338 19.78 -11.79 -9.36
N GLU A 339 20.99 -11.36 -9.72
CA GLU A 339 22.06 -12.27 -10.19
C GLU A 339 22.50 -13.23 -9.10
N ASP A 340 22.66 -12.75 -7.87
CA ASP A 340 23.06 -13.59 -6.74
C ASP A 340 21.93 -14.53 -6.32
N ASN A 341 20.66 -14.08 -6.33
CA ASN A 341 19.50 -14.93 -6.05
C ASN A 341 19.32 -16.04 -7.10
N ALA A 342 19.58 -15.76 -8.38
CA ALA A 342 19.50 -16.76 -9.45
C ALA A 342 20.62 -17.81 -9.38
N SER A 343 21.77 -17.48 -8.75
CA SER A 343 22.93 -18.37 -8.70
C SER A 343 22.86 -19.33 -7.51
N ASP A 344 22.55 -20.61 -7.76
CA ASP A 344 22.64 -21.64 -6.70
C ASP A 344 24.09 -21.82 -6.19
N LYS A 345 25.09 -21.34 -6.95
CA LYS A 345 26.52 -21.47 -6.69
C LYS A 345 27.07 -20.67 -5.49
N LYS A 346 26.32 -19.72 -4.95
CA LYS A 346 26.72 -18.92 -3.76
C LYS A 346 25.81 -19.14 -2.56
N THR A 347 24.95 -20.15 -2.59
CA THR A 347 24.04 -20.44 -1.48
C THR A 347 24.73 -21.30 -0.42
N MET A 348 24.26 -21.21 0.83
CA MET A 348 24.73 -22.02 1.95
C MET A 348 24.61 -23.54 1.70
N CYS A 349 23.80 -23.98 0.74
CA CYS A 349 23.63 -25.39 0.40
C CYS A 349 23.19 -25.55 -1.06
N ASP A 350 23.71 -26.56 -1.76
CA ASP A 350 23.20 -26.94 -3.08
C ASP A 350 21.79 -27.57 -2.94
N MET A 351 20.77 -26.75 -3.17
CA MET A 351 19.36 -27.12 -2.98
C MET A 351 18.94 -28.30 -3.86
N GLN A 352 19.52 -28.44 -5.06
CA GLN A 352 19.21 -29.56 -5.95
C GLN A 352 19.81 -30.87 -5.42
N GLN A 353 21.07 -30.84 -4.98
CA GLN A 353 21.71 -32.00 -4.35
C GLN A 353 21.03 -32.37 -3.03
N LEU A 354 20.65 -31.39 -2.22
CA LEU A 354 19.94 -31.59 -0.96
C LEU A 354 18.60 -32.28 -1.22
N ARG A 355 17.80 -31.79 -2.17
CA ARG A 355 16.52 -32.40 -2.56
C ARG A 355 16.69 -33.86 -3.00
N GLN A 356 17.69 -34.15 -3.83
CA GLN A 356 17.99 -35.51 -4.28
C GLN A 356 18.40 -36.42 -3.12
N ALA A 357 19.24 -35.93 -2.22
CA ALA A 357 19.72 -36.68 -1.06
C ALA A 357 18.60 -36.99 -0.05
N LEU A 358 17.77 -36.00 0.28
CA LEU A 358 16.62 -36.16 1.17
C LEU A 358 15.58 -37.11 0.55
N SER A 359 15.27 -36.97 -0.74
CA SER A 359 14.31 -37.85 -1.44
C SER A 359 14.79 -39.30 -1.45
N ARG A 360 16.09 -39.53 -1.71
CA ARG A 360 16.71 -40.85 -1.63
C ARG A 360 16.57 -41.42 -0.21
N ASN A 361 16.95 -40.65 0.80
CA ASN A 361 16.93 -41.09 2.18
C ASN A 361 15.49 -41.38 2.66
N LEU A 362 14.50 -40.59 2.24
CA LEU A 362 13.10 -40.81 2.58
C LEU A 362 12.59 -42.17 2.06
N ILE A 363 12.98 -42.57 0.83
CA ILE A 363 12.63 -43.89 0.28
C ILE A 363 13.22 -45.00 1.17
N VAL A 364 14.48 -44.85 1.57
CA VAL A 364 15.17 -45.81 2.45
C VAL A 364 14.49 -45.89 3.82
N LEU A 365 14.24 -44.74 4.45
CA LEU A 365 13.60 -44.63 5.76
C LEU A 365 12.19 -45.22 5.74
N ASN A 366 11.39 -44.97 4.70
CA ASN A 366 10.08 -45.59 4.53
C ASN A 366 10.16 -47.12 4.49
N GLY A 367 11.13 -47.66 3.74
CA GLY A 367 11.36 -49.10 3.67
C GLY A 367 11.76 -49.70 5.03
N VAL A 368 12.74 -49.09 5.70
CA VAL A 368 13.27 -49.57 6.99
C VAL A 368 12.22 -49.46 8.10
N CYS A 369 11.53 -48.33 8.22
CA CYS A 369 10.51 -48.13 9.26
C CYS A 369 9.37 -49.16 9.13
N SER A 370 8.90 -49.43 7.90
CA SER A 370 7.91 -50.49 7.66
C SER A 370 8.41 -51.89 8.04
N GLN A 371 9.72 -52.14 7.93
CA GLN A 371 10.30 -53.40 8.35
C GLN A 371 10.46 -53.48 9.88
N ILE A 372 10.77 -52.38 10.56
CA ILE A 372 10.89 -52.30 12.02
C ILE A 372 9.53 -52.49 12.70
N GLU A 373 8.43 -52.05 12.10
CA GLU A 373 7.08 -52.31 12.62
C GLU A 373 6.74 -53.79 12.74
N LYS A 374 7.45 -54.67 12.02
CA LYS A 374 7.27 -56.13 12.08
C LYS A 374 8.13 -56.79 13.16
N LEU A 375 9.08 -56.08 13.73
CA LEU A 375 9.90 -56.57 14.84
C LEU A 375 9.09 -56.49 16.13
N GLU A 376 9.06 -57.59 16.87
CA GLU A 376 8.50 -57.61 18.22
C GLU A 376 9.44 -56.86 19.18
N GLU A 377 8.86 -56.09 20.11
CA GLU A 377 9.61 -55.29 21.09
C GLU A 377 10.32 -56.17 22.14
N ASN A 378 9.71 -57.30 22.51
CA ASN A 378 10.25 -58.21 23.53
C ASN A 378 10.87 -59.43 22.85
N LEU A 379 12.18 -59.59 22.96
CA LEU A 379 12.91 -60.74 22.43
C LEU A 379 12.71 -61.96 23.34
N ASN A 380 12.39 -63.10 22.74
CA ASN A 380 12.29 -64.39 23.41
C ASN A 380 12.79 -65.51 22.47
N TYR A 381 12.83 -66.74 22.98
CA TYR A 381 13.34 -67.88 22.20
C TYR A 381 12.53 -68.13 20.91
N ASP A 382 11.20 -68.01 20.98
CA ASP A 382 10.30 -68.35 19.87
C ASP A 382 10.41 -67.36 18.71
N ASN A 383 10.60 -66.07 19.01
CA ASN A 383 10.72 -65.02 17.99
C ASN A 383 12.17 -64.71 17.56
N SER A 384 13.19 -65.25 18.25
CA SER A 384 14.62 -64.93 18.01
C SER A 384 15.06 -65.07 16.55
N ARG A 385 14.70 -66.17 15.87
CA ARG A 385 15.08 -66.41 14.46
C ARG A 385 14.40 -65.45 13.47
N ASP A 386 13.16 -65.08 13.75
CA ASP A 386 12.39 -64.14 12.93
C ASP A 386 12.89 -62.71 13.12
N VAL A 387 13.27 -62.35 14.35
CA VAL A 387 13.97 -61.10 14.69
C VAL A 387 15.30 -61.02 13.94
N MET A 388 16.15 -62.06 13.99
CA MET A 388 17.42 -62.09 13.25
C MET A 388 17.21 -61.85 11.75
N SER A 389 16.25 -62.55 11.14
CA SER A 389 15.92 -62.39 9.71
C SER A 389 15.44 -60.98 9.38
N SER A 390 14.67 -60.38 10.28
CA SER A 390 14.14 -59.02 10.13
C SER A 390 15.22 -57.96 10.29
N VAL A 391 16.14 -58.12 11.25
CA VAL A 391 17.31 -57.25 11.47
C VAL A 391 18.23 -57.27 10.24
N VAL A 392 18.50 -58.44 9.66
CA VAL A 392 19.26 -58.55 8.40
C VAL A 392 18.57 -57.79 7.27
N ARG A 393 17.24 -57.87 7.17
CA ARG A 393 16.49 -57.12 6.17
C ARG A 393 16.54 -55.60 6.42
N CYS A 394 16.48 -55.15 7.67
CA CYS A 394 16.70 -53.74 8.02
C CYS A 394 18.08 -53.26 7.57
N ARG A 395 19.15 -54.02 7.82
CA ARG A 395 20.51 -53.69 7.34
C ARG A 395 20.58 -53.55 5.81
N GLN A 396 19.97 -54.48 5.08
CA GLN A 396 19.95 -54.45 3.61
C GLN A 396 19.27 -53.18 3.09
N LEU A 397 18.16 -52.77 3.72
CA LEU A 397 17.42 -51.57 3.34
C LEU A 397 18.21 -50.29 3.67
N LEU A 398 18.93 -50.25 4.80
CA LEU A 398 19.74 -49.09 5.23
C LEU A 398 20.96 -48.81 4.34
N TYR A 399 21.36 -49.74 3.47
CA TYR A 399 22.55 -49.57 2.61
C TYR A 399 22.53 -48.27 1.78
N GLY A 400 21.33 -47.78 1.40
CA GLY A 400 21.17 -46.54 0.65
C GLY A 400 21.14 -45.25 1.50
N LEU A 401 21.10 -45.35 2.83
CA LEU A 401 21.03 -44.18 3.72
C LEU A 401 22.41 -43.51 3.78
N SER A 402 22.46 -42.23 3.42
CA SER A 402 23.72 -41.47 3.42
C SER A 402 23.49 -39.98 3.57
N ALA A 403 24.40 -39.28 4.27
CA ALA A 403 24.41 -37.82 4.32
C ALA A 403 24.97 -37.16 3.05
N LYS A 404 25.48 -37.95 2.09
CA LYS A 404 26.04 -37.44 0.85
C LYS A 404 25.02 -36.62 0.06
N GLY A 405 25.38 -35.36 -0.18
CA GLY A 405 24.55 -34.36 -0.86
C GLY A 405 23.77 -33.44 0.09
N MET A 406 23.89 -33.61 1.41
CA MET A 406 23.20 -32.77 2.41
C MET A 406 24.15 -31.80 3.14
N LYS A 407 25.19 -31.30 2.45
CA LYS A 407 26.21 -30.45 3.05
C LYS A 407 25.75 -28.99 3.06
N PHE A 408 25.89 -28.32 4.20
CA PHE A 408 25.81 -26.87 4.33
C PHE A 408 27.20 -26.26 4.44
N ASP A 409 27.43 -25.12 3.80
CA ASP A 409 28.67 -24.34 3.82
C ASP A 409 28.58 -23.26 4.90
N TYR A 410 29.36 -23.43 5.96
CA TYR A 410 29.43 -22.49 7.09
C TYR A 410 30.63 -21.54 7.01
N SER A 411 31.37 -21.51 5.89
CA SER A 411 32.59 -20.71 5.78
C SER A 411 32.37 -19.20 5.94
N GLY A 412 31.15 -18.71 5.70
CA GLY A 412 30.74 -17.32 5.93
C GLY A 412 30.22 -17.02 7.34
N VAL A 413 30.12 -18.01 8.24
CA VAL A 413 29.56 -17.84 9.58
C VAL A 413 30.63 -17.44 10.60
N ASP A 414 30.48 -16.26 11.17
CA ASP A 414 31.26 -15.87 12.36
C ASP A 414 30.59 -16.38 13.64
N PHE A 415 31.02 -17.55 14.09
CA PHE A 415 30.55 -18.13 15.35
C PHE A 415 31.04 -17.40 16.60
N SER A 416 31.88 -16.36 16.52
CA SER A 416 32.35 -15.60 17.69
C SER A 416 31.35 -14.54 18.17
N ILE A 417 30.40 -14.16 17.32
CA ILE A 417 29.39 -13.15 17.62
C ILE A 417 28.13 -13.84 18.14
N GLU A 418 27.66 -13.44 19.33
CA GLU A 418 26.31 -13.79 19.77
C GLU A 418 25.32 -13.09 18.83
N SER A 419 24.74 -13.86 17.91
CA SER A 419 23.91 -13.34 16.82
C SER A 419 22.42 -13.49 17.13
N SER A 420 21.67 -12.40 16.93
CA SER A 420 20.22 -12.38 16.78
C SER A 420 19.80 -11.74 15.45
N GLY A 421 20.69 -11.77 14.44
CA GLY A 421 20.48 -11.19 13.11
C GLY A 421 19.98 -9.74 13.12
N LEU A 422 18.91 -9.47 12.35
CA LEU A 422 18.29 -8.15 12.21
C LEU A 422 17.21 -7.82 13.27
N SER A 423 17.10 -8.61 14.34
CA SER A 423 16.06 -8.42 15.38
C SER A 423 16.07 -7.03 16.01
N ALA A 424 17.25 -6.43 16.22
CA ALA A 424 17.37 -5.06 16.74
C ALA A 424 16.73 -4.03 15.79
N VAL A 425 17.00 -4.13 14.48
CA VAL A 425 16.45 -3.23 13.45
C VAL A 425 14.93 -3.38 13.36
N LYS A 426 14.42 -4.61 13.42
CA LYS A 426 12.97 -4.88 13.43
C LYS A 426 12.29 -4.29 14.66
N LYS A 427 12.90 -4.48 15.83
CA LYS A 427 12.38 -3.94 17.09
C LYS A 427 12.31 -2.42 17.05
N VAL A 428 13.35 -1.76 16.51
CA VAL A 428 13.34 -0.31 16.30
C VAL A 428 12.19 0.08 15.39
N ARG A 429 12.04 -0.56 14.21
CA ARG A 429 10.94 -0.29 13.27
C ARG A 429 9.57 -0.39 13.95
N GLN A 430 9.34 -1.46 14.71
CA GLN A 430 8.07 -1.64 15.41
C GLN A 430 7.84 -0.55 16.45
N LEU A 431 8.83 -0.24 17.29
CA LEU A 431 8.70 0.78 18.33
C LEU A 431 8.46 2.18 17.76
N ILE A 432 9.11 2.54 16.65
CA ILE A 432 8.87 3.84 16.00
C ILE A 432 7.51 3.91 15.31
N THR A 433 7.01 2.81 14.75
CA THR A 433 5.66 2.75 14.18
C THR A 433 4.59 2.84 15.26
N ASP A 434 4.67 2.01 16.30
CA ASP A 434 3.66 1.92 17.36
C ASP A 434 3.61 3.20 18.23
N GLY A 435 4.73 3.92 18.32
CA GLY A 435 4.90 5.12 19.15
C GLY A 435 5.05 6.43 18.37
N ILE A 436 4.71 6.47 17.08
CA ILE A 436 5.03 7.61 16.19
C ILE A 436 4.58 8.96 16.76
N LEU A 437 3.35 9.06 17.26
CA LEU A 437 2.79 10.32 17.77
C LEU A 437 3.60 10.86 18.95
N ALA A 438 3.84 10.01 19.96
CA ALA A 438 4.61 10.37 21.15
C ALA A 438 6.10 10.59 20.85
N LEU A 439 6.62 10.01 19.77
CA LEU A 439 7.96 10.28 19.30
C LEU A 439 8.07 11.62 18.58
N VAL A 440 7.02 12.10 17.91
CA VAL A 440 7.07 13.32 17.11
C VAL A 440 6.75 14.57 17.93
N MET A 441 5.77 14.51 18.84
CA MET A 441 5.31 15.69 19.55
C MET A 441 4.75 15.37 20.95
N ASP A 442 4.62 16.43 21.76
CA ASP A 442 3.86 16.38 23.00
C ASP A 442 2.36 16.33 22.69
N THR A 443 1.65 15.37 23.29
CA THR A 443 0.22 15.14 23.05
C THR A 443 -0.68 15.97 23.95
N ASP A 444 -0.13 16.68 24.94
CA ASP A 444 -0.93 17.39 25.95
C ASP A 444 -1.69 18.62 25.40
N ASN A 445 -1.25 19.18 24.27
CA ASN A 445 -1.81 20.40 23.66
C ASN A 445 -2.48 20.16 22.29
N ILE A 446 -2.99 18.95 22.05
CA ILE A 446 -3.72 18.60 20.83
C ILE A 446 -5.23 18.81 21.04
N SER A 447 -5.93 19.32 20.03
CA SER A 447 -7.40 19.39 20.04
C SER A 447 -8.03 17.99 20.16
N GLU A 448 -8.95 17.84 21.10
CA GLU A 448 -9.75 16.62 21.31
C GLU A 448 -11.17 16.78 20.72
N LYS A 449 -11.37 17.76 19.81
CA LYS A 449 -12.66 17.97 19.15
C LYS A 449 -13.00 16.80 18.23
N SER A 450 -14.30 16.49 18.17
CA SER A 450 -14.84 15.45 17.30
C SER A 450 -16.24 15.80 16.81
N VAL A 451 -16.54 15.41 15.57
CA VAL A 451 -17.80 15.66 14.89
C VAL A 451 -18.39 14.35 14.37
N ASN A 452 -19.71 14.22 14.49
CA ASN A 452 -20.46 13.15 13.82
C ASN A 452 -20.82 13.57 12.40
N TYR A 453 -20.21 12.92 11.41
CA TYR A 453 -20.44 13.23 9.99
C TYR A 453 -21.69 12.60 9.38
N ALA A 454 -22.49 11.89 10.16
CA ALA A 454 -23.71 11.25 9.65
C ALA A 454 -24.61 12.28 8.96
N GLY A 455 -24.81 12.08 7.65
CA GLY A 455 -25.64 12.94 6.82
C GLY A 455 -24.98 14.25 6.36
N LEU A 456 -23.70 14.49 6.66
CA LEU A 456 -22.87 15.50 5.99
C LEU A 456 -22.42 15.00 4.61
N ALA A 457 -21.95 15.92 3.76
CA ALA A 457 -21.40 15.63 2.44
C ALA A 457 -20.22 14.64 2.51
N THR A 458 -19.47 14.62 3.60
CA THR A 458 -18.33 13.71 3.80
C THR A 458 -18.72 12.23 3.88
N ASP A 459 -19.95 11.92 4.29
CA ASP A 459 -20.50 10.56 4.29
C ASP A 459 -20.98 10.12 2.90
N MET A 460 -20.94 11.02 1.91
CA MET A 460 -21.33 10.71 0.54
C MET A 460 -20.21 10.04 -0.25
N SER A 461 -20.61 9.23 -1.22
CA SER A 461 -19.72 8.64 -2.21
C SER A 461 -20.31 8.82 -3.60
N GLY A 462 -19.49 9.27 -4.53
CA GLY A 462 -19.84 9.43 -5.93
C GLY A 462 -18.58 9.28 -6.76
N LYS A 463 -18.73 9.02 -8.06
CA LYS A 463 -17.62 8.99 -9.01
C LYS A 463 -17.69 10.24 -9.88
N ILE A 464 -16.52 10.74 -10.27
CA ILE A 464 -16.42 11.81 -11.26
C ILE A 464 -16.57 11.19 -12.65
N GLU A 465 -17.65 11.53 -13.37
CA GLU A 465 -17.79 11.24 -14.80
C GLU A 465 -17.61 12.55 -15.58
N SER A 466 -16.35 12.98 -15.75
CA SER A 466 -16.00 14.20 -16.48
C SER A 466 -15.42 13.87 -17.88
N MET A 467 -15.80 14.68 -18.87
CA MET A 467 -15.19 14.68 -20.21
C MET A 467 -14.06 15.72 -20.35
N GLU A 468 -13.60 16.32 -19.25
CA GLU A 468 -12.51 17.30 -19.26
C GLU A 468 -11.20 16.73 -19.80
N SER A 469 -10.42 17.61 -20.41
CA SER A 469 -9.03 17.28 -20.72
C SER A 469 -8.22 17.17 -19.44
N LYS A 470 -7.25 16.25 -19.40
CA LYS A 470 -6.34 16.07 -18.26
C LYS A 470 -5.65 17.38 -17.83
N ALA A 471 -5.36 18.28 -18.76
CA ALA A 471 -4.73 19.56 -18.45
C ALA A 471 -5.65 20.51 -17.65
N GLU A 472 -6.94 20.55 -18.01
CA GLU A 472 -7.91 21.37 -17.27
C GLU A 472 -8.16 20.79 -15.89
N GLU A 473 -8.26 19.46 -15.78
CA GLU A 473 -8.42 18.78 -14.49
C GLU A 473 -7.26 19.10 -13.54
N ILE A 474 -6.01 19.00 -13.97
CA ILE A 474 -4.84 19.32 -13.14
C ILE A 474 -4.88 20.80 -12.72
N LYS A 475 -5.29 21.70 -13.61
CA LYS A 475 -5.44 23.13 -13.31
C LYS A 475 -6.50 23.40 -12.25
N GLU A 476 -7.68 22.83 -12.40
CA GLU A 476 -8.75 22.95 -11.40
C GLU A 476 -8.35 22.36 -10.05
N GLN A 477 -7.70 21.19 -10.04
CA GLN A 477 -7.18 20.58 -8.81
C GLN A 477 -6.12 21.45 -8.12
N PHE A 478 -5.26 22.10 -8.89
CA PHE A 478 -4.26 23.01 -8.34
C PHE A 478 -4.92 24.23 -7.69
N LEU A 479 -5.85 24.88 -8.39
CA LEU A 479 -6.59 26.03 -7.88
C LEU A 479 -7.40 25.67 -6.63
N MET A 480 -8.03 24.49 -6.63
CA MET A 480 -8.72 23.94 -5.47
C MET A 480 -7.76 23.84 -4.27
N ASN A 481 -6.56 23.30 -4.46
CA ASN A 481 -5.61 23.18 -3.37
C ASN A 481 -5.13 24.53 -2.83
N GLU A 482 -4.82 25.51 -3.69
CA GLU A 482 -4.47 26.86 -3.21
C GLU A 482 -5.63 27.52 -2.48
N TYR A 483 -6.86 27.33 -2.96
CA TYR A 483 -8.06 27.78 -2.26
C TYR A 483 -8.15 27.15 -0.86
N LEU A 484 -7.91 25.84 -0.72
CA LEU A 484 -7.89 25.18 0.57
C LEU A 484 -6.84 25.79 1.50
N MET A 485 -5.64 26.06 0.98
CA MET A 485 -4.56 26.70 1.73
C MET A 485 -4.90 28.14 2.13
N MET A 486 -5.83 28.82 1.45
CA MET A 486 -6.26 30.17 1.80
C MET A 486 -7.40 30.20 2.82
N LYS A 487 -8.30 29.21 2.78
CA LYS A 487 -9.58 29.25 3.51
C LYS A 487 -9.61 28.41 4.78
N PHE A 488 -8.73 27.43 4.93
CA PHE A 488 -8.77 26.49 6.05
C PHE A 488 -7.45 26.46 6.83
N ASN A 489 -7.56 26.26 8.14
CA ASN A 489 -6.41 26.16 9.02
C ASN A 489 -5.87 24.72 9.07
N CYS A 490 -4.58 24.60 9.37
CA CYS A 490 -3.89 23.36 9.70
C CYS A 490 -3.38 23.40 11.14
N PHE A 491 -2.84 22.28 11.62
CA PHE A 491 -2.28 22.14 12.96
C PHE A 491 -1.33 23.28 13.35
N THR A 492 -0.36 23.61 12.48
CA THR A 492 0.68 24.59 12.82
C THR A 492 0.16 26.03 12.95
N ASP A 493 -1.03 26.34 12.43
CA ASP A 493 -1.64 27.66 12.64
C ASP A 493 -2.01 27.87 14.12
N TYR A 494 -2.27 26.80 14.87
CA TYR A 494 -2.61 26.84 16.30
C TYR A 494 -1.39 26.73 17.22
N LEU A 495 -0.16 26.74 16.69
CA LEU A 495 1.05 26.89 17.52
C LEU A 495 1.13 28.32 18.10
N ASP A 496 0.63 29.31 17.34
CA ASP A 496 0.67 30.73 17.69
C ASP A 496 -0.72 31.31 18.04
N MET A 497 -1.79 30.51 17.95
CA MET A 497 -3.18 30.92 18.20
C MET A 497 -3.86 30.06 19.25
N ASP A 498 -4.75 30.67 20.04
CA ASP A 498 -5.64 29.92 20.93
C ASP A 498 -6.65 29.09 20.10
N ILE A 499 -7.06 27.94 20.64
CA ILE A 499 -8.11 27.09 20.06
C ILE A 499 -9.42 27.90 19.91
N ASP A 500 -10.04 27.84 18.72
CA ASP A 500 -11.31 28.51 18.47
C ASP A 500 -12.45 27.70 19.10
N GLU A 501 -12.91 28.07 20.30
CA GLU A 501 -14.01 27.39 21.00
C GLU A 501 -15.33 27.33 20.17
N SER A 502 -15.49 28.18 19.16
CA SER A 502 -16.69 28.20 18.30
C SER A 502 -16.60 27.26 17.10
N ALA A 503 -15.40 26.82 16.72
CA ALA A 503 -15.20 25.92 15.58
C ALA A 503 -15.49 24.46 15.94
N GLY A 504 -16.18 23.74 15.05
CA GLY A 504 -16.48 22.31 15.25
C GLY A 504 -15.25 21.39 15.14
N ILE A 505 -14.23 21.81 14.37
CA ILE A 505 -12.93 21.16 14.21
C ILE A 505 -11.86 22.25 14.06
N ASP A 506 -10.66 22.04 14.59
CA ASP A 506 -9.55 23.00 14.48
C ASP A 506 -8.67 22.69 13.27
N TYR A 507 -8.27 21.43 13.11
CA TYR A 507 -7.31 20.95 12.10
C TYR A 507 -8.01 20.61 10.79
N THR A 508 -8.62 21.63 10.18
CA THR A 508 -9.55 21.44 9.07
C THR A 508 -8.86 20.90 7.81
N LEU A 509 -7.62 21.28 7.54
CA LEU A 509 -6.86 20.74 6.41
C LEU A 509 -6.51 19.25 6.60
N GLU A 510 -6.17 18.83 7.81
CA GLU A 510 -5.95 17.43 8.18
C GLU A 510 -7.25 16.63 8.07
N TYR A 511 -8.38 17.21 8.46
CA TYR A 511 -9.69 16.62 8.22
C TYR A 511 -10.00 16.45 6.73
N ILE A 512 -9.74 17.47 5.90
CA ILE A 512 -9.97 17.36 4.45
C ILE A 512 -9.07 16.28 3.85
N LEU A 513 -7.85 16.15 4.34
CA LEU A 513 -6.90 15.12 3.91
C LEU A 513 -7.33 13.70 4.34
N CYS A 514 -7.75 13.50 5.59
CA CYS A 514 -7.88 12.17 6.21
C CYS A 514 -9.32 11.71 6.44
N GLY A 515 -10.26 12.62 6.67
CA GLY A 515 -11.69 12.34 6.85
C GLY A 515 -12.05 11.54 8.11
N LYS A 516 -11.24 11.58 9.17
CA LYS A 516 -11.53 10.97 10.48
C LYS A 516 -12.44 11.87 11.32
N SER A 517 -13.13 11.29 12.29
CA SER A 517 -14.16 11.96 13.12
C SER A 517 -13.64 12.96 14.14
N GLY A 518 -12.34 12.98 14.43
CA GLY A 518 -11.78 13.92 15.40
C GLY A 518 -10.42 14.46 14.97
N ASP A 519 -10.06 15.58 15.57
CA ASP A 519 -8.85 16.34 15.25
C ASP A 519 -7.59 15.50 15.48
N LYS A 520 -7.53 14.81 16.62
CA LYS A 520 -6.42 13.92 16.96
C LYS A 520 -6.26 12.77 15.97
N GLU A 521 -7.34 12.08 15.59
CA GLU A 521 -7.23 10.97 14.63
C GLU A 521 -6.85 11.45 13.22
N ASN A 522 -7.29 12.65 12.83
CA ASN A 522 -6.87 13.28 11.57
C ASN A 522 -5.38 13.66 11.62
N LEU A 523 -4.90 14.18 12.74
CA LEU A 523 -3.50 14.54 12.93
C LEU A 523 -2.60 13.30 12.92
N GLU A 524 -2.96 12.24 13.65
CA GLU A 524 -2.26 10.95 13.64
C GLU A 524 -2.19 10.35 12.22
N GLN A 525 -3.30 10.35 11.49
CA GLN A 525 -3.32 9.85 10.12
C GLN A 525 -2.48 10.72 9.17
N THR A 526 -2.53 12.05 9.35
CA THR A 526 -1.70 12.99 8.58
C THR A 526 -0.22 12.74 8.81
N MET A 527 0.18 12.50 10.05
CA MET A 527 1.55 12.13 10.42
C MET A 527 1.99 10.84 9.73
N LEU A 528 1.13 9.82 9.67
CA LEU A 528 1.42 8.58 8.95
C LEU A 528 1.61 8.82 7.45
N GLU A 529 0.71 9.57 6.79
CA GLU A 529 0.85 9.89 5.36
C GLU A 529 2.11 10.71 5.06
N LEU A 530 2.40 11.70 5.89
CA LEU A 530 3.60 12.53 5.78
C LEU A 530 4.87 11.70 5.98
N SER A 531 4.86 10.78 6.94
CA SER A 531 5.99 9.89 7.20
C SER A 531 6.34 9.03 5.98
N GLY A 532 5.35 8.63 5.17
CA GLY A 532 5.57 7.88 3.94
C GLY A 532 6.34 8.69 2.89
N ILE A 533 5.96 9.96 2.68
CA ILE A 533 6.67 10.88 1.78
C ILE A 533 8.10 11.10 2.29
N ARG A 534 8.25 11.44 3.56
CA ARG A 534 9.56 11.73 4.17
C ARG A 534 10.48 10.52 4.13
N THR A 535 9.97 9.32 4.45
CA THR A 535 10.74 8.07 4.38
C THR A 535 11.22 7.80 2.96
N GLY A 536 10.36 7.96 1.94
CA GLY A 536 10.76 7.77 0.56
C GLY A 536 11.88 8.73 0.13
N MET A 537 11.74 10.02 0.44
CA MET A 537 12.77 11.02 0.10
C MET A 537 14.08 10.81 0.86
N ASN A 538 14.01 10.41 2.13
CA ASN A 538 15.18 10.09 2.95
C ASN A 538 15.88 8.82 2.44
N LEU A 539 15.11 7.80 2.01
CA LEU A 539 15.66 6.58 1.41
C LEU A 539 16.34 6.88 0.08
N ALA A 540 15.75 7.71 -0.77
CA ALA A 540 16.35 8.14 -2.02
C ALA A 540 17.73 8.78 -1.81
N TYR A 541 17.89 9.59 -0.76
CA TYR A 541 19.19 10.14 -0.37
C TYR A 541 20.15 9.07 0.17
N LEU A 542 19.68 8.14 1.03
CA LEU A 542 20.52 7.03 1.51
C LEU A 542 21.06 6.15 0.37
N ILE A 543 20.28 5.94 -0.70
CA ILE A 543 20.69 5.15 -1.86
C ILE A 543 21.84 5.81 -2.62
N THR A 544 21.91 7.14 -2.67
CA THR A 544 22.96 7.89 -3.37
C THR A 544 24.16 8.22 -2.47
N ASP A 545 23.99 8.25 -1.15
CA ASP A 545 25.10 8.45 -0.19
C ASP A 545 25.94 7.18 0.00
N LYS A 546 27.09 7.13 -0.66
CA LYS A 546 28.01 5.98 -0.62
C LYS A 546 28.48 5.61 0.79
N SER A 547 28.65 6.57 1.68
CA SER A 547 29.15 6.31 3.04
C SER A 547 28.07 5.65 3.90
N LYS A 548 26.87 6.22 3.92
CA LYS A 548 25.73 5.69 4.68
C LYS A 548 25.26 4.34 4.13
N LYS A 549 25.22 4.22 2.80
CA LYS A 549 24.94 2.95 2.11
C LYS A 549 25.94 1.87 2.52
N MET A 550 27.24 2.19 2.58
CA MET A 550 28.27 1.26 3.05
C MET A 550 28.12 0.90 4.53
N GLN A 551 27.74 1.84 5.39
CA GLN A 551 27.46 1.55 6.81
C GLN A 551 26.31 0.55 6.97
N ALA A 552 25.20 0.75 6.24
CA ALA A 552 24.08 -0.18 6.24
C ALA A 552 24.50 -1.56 5.69
N TYR A 553 25.32 -1.60 4.63
CA TYR A 553 25.88 -2.86 4.12
C TYR A 553 26.76 -3.56 5.14
N SER A 554 27.67 -2.85 5.81
CA SER A 554 28.54 -3.44 6.84
C SER A 554 27.74 -4.01 8.00
N PHE A 555 26.68 -3.33 8.42
CA PHE A 555 25.77 -3.85 9.45
C PHE A 555 25.03 -5.10 8.95
N ALA A 556 24.45 -5.06 7.74
CA ALA A 556 23.77 -6.19 7.14
C ALA A 556 24.69 -7.40 6.95
N ALA A 557 25.92 -7.19 6.49
CA ALA A 557 26.92 -8.23 6.33
C ALA A 557 27.36 -8.82 7.68
N GLY A 558 27.45 -8.00 8.74
CA GLY A 558 27.68 -8.51 10.10
C GLY A 558 26.49 -9.33 10.63
N ALA A 559 25.26 -8.91 10.33
CA ALA A 559 24.05 -9.56 10.82
C ALA A 559 23.63 -10.79 10.03
N LEU A 560 23.83 -10.80 8.71
CA LEU A 560 23.35 -11.81 7.75
C LEU A 560 24.48 -12.50 6.98
N GLY A 561 25.74 -12.12 7.19
CA GLY A 561 26.89 -12.73 6.50
C GLY A 561 26.98 -14.23 6.70
N PHE A 562 26.46 -14.73 7.82
CA PHE A 562 26.35 -16.15 8.12
C PHE A 562 25.53 -16.95 7.09
N THR A 563 24.61 -16.29 6.38
CA THR A 563 23.80 -16.96 5.33
C THR A 563 24.63 -17.32 4.09
N GLY A 564 25.80 -16.70 3.92
CA GLY A 564 26.58 -16.77 2.67
C GLY A 564 25.87 -16.19 1.45
N ASN A 565 24.65 -15.64 1.60
CA ASN A 565 23.79 -15.22 0.51
C ASN A 565 23.83 -13.70 0.35
N MET A 566 24.52 -13.25 -0.70
CA MET A 566 24.68 -11.84 -0.99
C MET A 566 23.36 -11.11 -1.29
N ALA A 567 22.38 -11.79 -1.90
CA ALA A 567 21.06 -11.20 -2.14
C ALA A 567 20.33 -10.91 -0.82
N LEU A 568 20.48 -11.78 0.19
CA LEU A 568 19.95 -11.56 1.53
C LEU A 568 20.69 -10.45 2.27
N ILE A 569 22.01 -10.38 2.18
CA ILE A 569 22.80 -9.29 2.76
C ILE A 569 22.34 -7.94 2.17
N LYS A 570 22.12 -7.90 0.84
CA LYS A 570 21.62 -6.72 0.14
C LYS A 570 20.17 -6.38 0.54
N ALA A 571 19.29 -7.36 0.70
CA ALA A 571 17.95 -7.13 1.23
C ALA A 571 18.00 -6.55 2.66
N GLY A 572 18.87 -7.10 3.51
CA GLY A 572 19.11 -6.59 4.86
C GLY A 572 19.66 -5.16 4.86
N GLN A 573 20.54 -4.82 3.92
CA GLN A 573 21.04 -3.46 3.73
C GLN A 573 19.89 -2.48 3.47
N TYR A 574 18.99 -2.83 2.55
CA TYR A 574 17.84 -1.99 2.22
C TYR A 574 16.84 -1.91 3.37
N LEU A 575 16.60 -2.99 4.11
CA LEU A 575 15.78 -2.93 5.33
C LEU A 575 16.34 -1.92 6.35
N ILE A 576 17.65 -1.97 6.59
CA ILE A 576 18.32 -1.04 7.52
C ILE A 576 18.18 0.40 7.02
N MET A 577 18.40 0.64 5.72
CA MET A 577 18.24 1.96 5.11
C MET A 577 16.79 2.44 5.19
N SER A 578 15.80 1.58 4.96
CA SER A 578 14.38 1.90 5.07
C SER A 578 14.01 2.30 6.51
N VAL A 579 14.49 1.57 7.52
CA VAL A 579 14.27 1.91 8.94
C VAL A 579 15.03 3.19 9.33
N TRP A 580 16.22 3.41 8.78
CA TRP A 580 17.00 4.63 9.02
C TRP A 580 16.36 5.86 8.39
N ALA A 581 15.86 5.73 7.16
CA ALA A 581 15.09 6.76 6.47
C ALA A 581 13.81 7.12 7.23
N TYR A 582 13.13 6.11 7.80
CA TYR A 582 11.94 6.33 8.61
C TYR A 582 12.27 6.98 9.95
N GLY A 583 13.36 6.58 10.60
CA GLY A 583 13.86 7.27 11.80
C GLY A 583 14.24 8.73 11.53
N GLU A 584 14.87 9.03 10.39
CA GLU A 584 15.10 10.41 9.94
C GLU A 584 13.77 11.14 9.67
N ALA A 585 12.76 10.45 9.14
CA ALA A 585 11.43 11.03 8.97
C ALA A 585 10.78 11.40 10.31
N ILE A 586 11.01 10.65 11.40
CA ILE A 586 10.59 11.05 12.75
C ILE A 586 11.25 12.38 13.14
N MET A 587 12.55 12.55 12.90
CA MET A 587 13.26 13.81 13.15
C MET A 587 12.68 14.95 12.33
N ASP A 588 12.40 14.70 11.04
CA ASP A 588 11.77 15.68 10.15
C ASP A 588 10.39 16.09 10.66
N MET A 589 9.59 15.14 11.11
CA MET A 589 8.26 15.44 11.63
C MET A 589 8.33 16.20 12.95
N ARG A 590 9.29 15.92 13.84
CA ARG A 590 9.52 16.73 15.05
C ARG A 590 9.73 18.21 14.70
N ASP A 591 10.55 18.47 13.68
CA ASP A 591 10.80 19.83 13.20
C ASP A 591 9.53 20.47 12.65
N LEU A 592 8.82 19.78 11.75
CA LEU A 592 7.62 20.30 11.08
C LEU A 592 6.48 20.59 12.05
N TYR A 593 6.21 19.70 12.99
CA TYR A 593 5.16 19.87 14.00
C TYR A 593 5.55 20.92 15.07
N ALA A 594 6.82 21.27 15.19
CA ALA A 594 7.29 22.41 15.98
C ALA A 594 7.28 23.74 15.20
N GLY A 595 6.78 23.75 13.95
CA GLY A 595 6.73 24.94 13.09
C GLY A 595 8.02 25.24 12.33
N ASN A 596 9.02 24.36 12.40
CA ASN A 596 10.28 24.52 11.67
C ASN A 596 10.19 23.95 10.25
N LYS A 597 11.19 24.25 9.43
CA LYS A 597 11.25 23.83 8.02
C LYS A 597 12.08 22.57 7.85
N VAL A 598 11.73 21.80 6.82
CA VAL A 598 12.47 20.61 6.39
C VAL A 598 12.59 20.58 4.87
N ALA A 599 13.81 20.46 4.35
CA ALA A 599 14.02 20.32 2.92
C ALA A 599 13.39 19.05 2.34
N LEU A 600 12.77 19.16 1.17
CA LEU A 600 12.15 18.03 0.46
C LEU A 600 13.17 16.93 0.13
N VAL A 601 14.38 17.32 -0.31
CA VAL A 601 15.49 16.41 -0.61
C VAL A 601 16.60 16.60 0.42
N LYS A 602 16.98 15.51 1.09
CA LYS A 602 18.08 15.52 2.06
C LYS A 602 19.45 15.60 1.39
N ASN A 603 20.41 16.11 2.15
CA ASN A 603 21.82 16.12 1.85
C ASN A 603 22.65 15.93 3.13
N GLU A 604 23.97 15.93 3.02
CA GLU A 604 24.86 15.69 4.17
C GLU A 604 24.70 16.74 5.29
N LYS A 605 24.39 17.99 4.95
CA LYS A 605 24.27 19.08 5.92
C LYS A 605 23.04 18.88 6.81
N ASN A 606 21.88 18.60 6.20
CA ASN A 606 20.59 18.54 6.91
C ASN A 606 20.14 17.13 7.33
N TRP A 607 20.94 16.09 7.08
CA TRP A 607 20.74 14.76 7.66
C TRP A 607 21.10 14.73 9.16
N LYS A 608 20.19 14.34 10.04
CA LYS A 608 20.37 14.46 11.51
C LYS A 608 20.73 13.16 12.22
N LEU A 609 20.07 12.05 11.87
CA LEU A 609 20.12 10.82 12.66
C LEU A 609 21.28 9.91 12.24
N SER A 610 22.15 9.52 13.17
CA SER A 610 23.14 8.46 12.92
C SER A 610 22.52 7.06 13.05
N LEU A 611 23.10 6.06 12.37
CA LEU A 611 22.64 4.66 12.50
C LEU A 611 22.78 4.15 13.95
N GLU A 612 23.83 4.56 14.66
CA GLU A 612 24.02 4.22 16.07
C GLU A 612 22.91 4.80 16.96
N ASN A 613 22.56 6.08 16.77
CA ASN A 613 21.50 6.73 17.52
C ASN A 613 20.13 6.11 17.23
N LEU A 614 19.84 5.78 15.97
CA LEU A 614 18.65 5.03 15.58
C LEU A 614 18.53 3.71 16.36
N LEU A 615 19.58 2.89 16.34
CA LEU A 615 19.60 1.59 17.02
C LEU A 615 19.51 1.73 18.54
N GLY A 616 20.03 2.83 19.08
CA GLY A 616 19.91 3.21 20.49
C GLY A 616 18.57 3.85 20.87
N MET A 617 17.63 4.02 19.93
CA MET A 617 16.36 4.75 20.11
C MET A 617 16.56 6.18 20.65
N LYS A 618 17.63 6.84 20.21
CA LYS A 618 17.98 8.22 20.58
C LYS A 618 17.66 9.16 19.42
N PHE A 619 16.62 9.95 19.58
CA PHE A 619 16.14 10.91 18.57
C PHE A 619 16.56 12.35 18.91
N ASP A 620 17.70 12.50 19.57
CA ASP A 620 18.27 13.80 19.89
C ASP A 620 19.29 14.18 18.81
N SER A 621 19.32 15.46 18.45
CA SER A 621 20.24 16.01 17.45
C SER A 621 20.74 17.37 17.88
N ASP A 622 22.06 17.55 17.86
CA ASP A 622 22.72 18.85 18.07
C ASP A 622 22.74 19.71 16.78
N LYS A 623 22.25 19.17 15.64
CA LYS A 623 22.13 19.94 14.40
C LYS A 623 20.90 20.85 14.45
N ASP A 624 21.14 22.12 14.10
CA ASP A 624 20.11 23.14 13.96
C ASP A 624 19.02 22.75 12.95
N THR A 625 17.87 23.40 13.08
CA THR A 625 16.75 23.32 12.14
C THR A 625 17.16 23.83 10.76
N ASP A 626 16.56 23.27 9.71
CA ASP A 626 16.84 23.71 8.34
C ASP A 626 16.17 25.07 8.11
N ASP A 627 16.92 26.12 7.80
CA ASP A 627 16.33 27.43 7.47
C ASP A 627 15.80 27.47 6.02
N ASP A 628 16.33 26.60 5.16
CA ASP A 628 16.01 26.50 3.73
C ASP A 628 15.21 25.20 3.45
N GLY A 629 13.93 25.20 3.78
CA GLY A 629 13.05 24.03 3.59
C GLY A 629 11.59 24.37 3.39
N LEU A 630 10.76 23.33 3.30
CA LEU A 630 9.30 23.43 3.24
C LEU A 630 8.73 23.45 4.65
N GLU A 631 7.69 24.25 4.88
CA GLU A 631 6.94 24.29 6.13
C GLU A 631 5.91 23.14 6.18
N TYR A 632 5.37 22.85 7.36
CA TYR A 632 4.33 21.82 7.50
C TYR A 632 3.17 22.00 6.52
N ARG A 633 2.69 23.23 6.37
CA ARG A 633 1.61 23.59 5.43
C ARG A 633 1.94 23.23 3.98
N ASP A 634 3.20 23.38 3.56
CA ASP A 634 3.63 23.00 2.22
C ASP A 634 3.57 21.49 2.00
N TYR A 635 3.90 20.69 3.02
CA TYR A 635 3.74 19.23 2.97
C TYR A 635 2.27 18.81 2.95
N ILE A 636 1.39 19.49 3.71
CA ILE A 636 -0.06 19.28 3.63
C ILE A 636 -0.59 19.60 2.23
N ARG A 637 -0.13 20.69 1.61
CA ARG A 637 -0.43 21.03 0.22
C ARG A 637 -0.08 19.88 -0.72
N MET A 638 1.09 19.26 -0.55
CA MET A 638 1.50 18.11 -1.38
C MET A 638 0.61 16.88 -1.15
N LEU A 639 0.31 16.55 0.10
CA LEU A 639 -0.56 15.43 0.45
C LEU A 639 -1.97 15.59 -0.13
N LEU A 640 -2.54 16.80 -0.07
CA LEU A 640 -3.84 17.10 -0.66
C LEU A 640 -3.84 17.03 -2.20
N MET A 641 -2.69 17.23 -2.87
CA MET A 641 -2.59 17.01 -4.32
C MET A 641 -2.62 15.53 -4.67
N LEU A 642 -2.05 14.68 -3.82
CA LEU A 642 -2.04 13.22 -4.01
C LEU A 642 -3.36 12.55 -3.57
N GLU A 643 -4.17 13.22 -2.75
CA GLU A 643 -5.47 12.71 -2.32
C GLU A 643 -6.49 12.67 -3.46
N ARG A 644 -7.33 11.64 -3.45
CA ARG A 644 -8.38 11.45 -4.46
C ARG A 644 -9.33 12.64 -4.50
N SER A 645 -9.62 13.12 -5.72
CA SER A 645 -10.46 14.30 -5.93
C SER A 645 -11.85 14.17 -5.28
N GLU A 646 -12.49 13.01 -5.39
CA GLU A 646 -13.81 12.77 -4.82
C GLU A 646 -13.81 12.94 -3.30
N HIS A 647 -12.82 12.34 -2.63
CA HIS A 647 -12.67 12.45 -1.18
C HIS A 647 -12.44 13.90 -0.78
N LYS A 648 -11.51 14.59 -1.45
CA LYS A 648 -11.19 15.99 -1.18
C LYS A 648 -12.41 16.89 -1.38
N ASN A 649 -13.18 16.70 -2.44
CA ASN A 649 -14.40 17.48 -2.71
C ASN A 649 -15.46 17.26 -1.62
N TYR A 650 -15.79 16.01 -1.29
CA TYR A 650 -16.80 15.70 -0.27
C TYR A 650 -16.37 16.12 1.14
N ARG A 651 -15.08 15.99 1.48
CA ARG A 651 -14.56 16.45 2.77
C ARG A 651 -14.49 17.96 2.87
N THR A 652 -14.17 18.66 1.77
CA THR A 652 -14.23 20.14 1.72
C THR A 652 -15.65 20.63 1.93
N MET A 653 -16.64 20.04 1.25
CA MET A 653 -18.06 20.34 1.49
C MET A 653 -18.46 20.06 2.94
N GLY A 654 -18.00 18.95 3.53
CA GLY A 654 -18.26 18.65 4.94
C GLY A 654 -17.64 19.67 5.89
N ALA A 655 -16.42 20.14 5.62
CA ALA A 655 -15.78 21.19 6.41
C ALA A 655 -16.59 22.50 6.36
N MET A 656 -17.08 22.87 5.17
CA MET A 656 -17.98 24.01 5.00
C MET A 656 -19.29 23.82 5.76
N GLU A 657 -19.93 22.64 5.69
CA GLU A 657 -21.14 22.34 6.45
C GLU A 657 -20.92 22.48 7.97
N ILE A 658 -19.80 21.96 8.49
CA ILE A 658 -19.45 22.07 9.92
C ILE A 658 -19.34 23.54 10.33
N LYS A 659 -18.68 24.37 9.51
CA LYS A 659 -18.59 25.81 9.77
C LYS A 659 -19.96 26.48 9.71
N MET A 660 -20.77 26.20 8.70
CA MET A 660 -22.11 26.76 8.57
C MET A 660 -23.02 26.41 9.76
N ILE A 661 -22.96 25.17 10.23
CA ILE A 661 -23.68 24.72 11.43
C ILE A 661 -23.17 25.50 12.65
N SER A 662 -21.86 25.68 12.82
CA SER A 662 -21.31 26.48 13.93
C SER A 662 -21.74 27.96 13.91
N MET A 663 -22.09 28.49 12.73
CA MET A 663 -22.64 29.84 12.55
C MET A 663 -24.16 29.92 12.78
N GLY A 664 -24.80 28.81 13.15
CA GLY A 664 -26.23 28.75 13.48
C GLY A 664 -27.14 28.21 12.37
N HIS A 665 -26.58 27.69 11.27
CA HIS A 665 -27.36 27.04 10.20
C HIS A 665 -27.48 25.53 10.42
N ASP A 666 -28.15 25.11 11.49
CA ASP A 666 -28.20 23.71 11.96
C ASP A 666 -28.63 22.68 10.88
N ASP A 667 -29.57 23.07 10.01
CA ASP A 667 -30.11 22.23 8.92
C ASP A 667 -29.34 22.34 7.60
N PHE A 668 -28.25 23.12 7.55
CA PHE A 668 -27.47 23.33 6.33
C PHE A 668 -26.81 22.02 5.88
N ARG A 669 -27.16 21.55 4.68
CA ARG A 669 -26.53 20.38 4.05
C ARG A 669 -26.30 20.66 2.57
N MET A 670 -25.07 20.51 2.10
CA MET A 670 -24.64 20.74 0.71
C MET A 670 -25.47 19.94 -0.29
N ARG A 671 -25.90 18.72 0.07
CA ARG A 671 -26.77 17.89 -0.78
C ARG A 671 -28.12 18.52 -1.14
N ASN A 672 -28.55 19.56 -0.43
CA ASN A 672 -29.80 20.29 -0.70
C ASN A 672 -29.59 21.50 -1.62
N TYR A 673 -28.35 21.76 -2.06
CA TYR A 673 -27.99 22.93 -2.84
C TYR A 673 -27.63 22.56 -4.27
N ILE A 674 -28.05 23.41 -5.20
CA ILE A 674 -27.86 23.26 -6.63
C ILE A 674 -26.93 24.32 -7.18
N VAL A 675 -26.21 23.94 -8.23
CA VAL A 675 -25.30 24.81 -8.98
C VAL A 675 -25.85 25.15 -10.35
N SER A 676 -26.70 24.28 -10.91
CA SER A 676 -27.28 24.49 -12.22
C SER A 676 -28.70 23.92 -12.31
N MET A 677 -29.46 24.49 -13.24
CA MET A 677 -30.82 24.10 -13.55
C MET A 677 -31.07 24.32 -15.04
N ALA A 678 -31.78 23.40 -15.68
CA ALA A 678 -32.34 23.58 -17.00
C ALA A 678 -33.77 23.05 -17.11
N GLY A 679 -34.53 23.64 -18.03
CA GLY A 679 -35.93 23.33 -18.21
C GLY A 679 -36.53 24.04 -19.41
N THR A 680 -37.87 24.10 -19.45
CA THR A 680 -38.60 24.75 -20.54
C THR A 680 -39.71 25.66 -20.03
N ALA A 681 -39.83 26.84 -20.64
CA ALA A 681 -40.93 27.77 -20.41
C ALA A 681 -41.80 27.84 -21.66
N VAL A 682 -43.11 27.69 -21.48
CA VAL A 682 -44.07 27.55 -22.58
C VAL A 682 -45.01 28.75 -22.59
N PHE A 683 -45.12 29.44 -23.72
CA PHE A 683 -45.90 30.67 -23.87
C PHE A 683 -46.90 30.57 -25.02
N SER A 684 -48.09 31.13 -24.86
CA SER A 684 -49.04 31.33 -25.95
C SER A 684 -48.90 32.75 -26.49
N VAL A 685 -48.83 32.86 -27.82
CA VAL A 685 -48.77 34.15 -28.53
C VAL A 685 -50.02 34.29 -29.41
N ILE A 686 -50.73 35.42 -29.29
CA ILE A 686 -51.94 35.70 -30.05
C ILE A 686 -51.66 35.58 -31.56
N ARG A 687 -52.55 34.86 -32.27
CA ARG A 687 -52.50 34.59 -33.73
C ARG A 687 -51.38 33.64 -34.20
N ARG A 688 -50.60 33.07 -33.28
CA ARG A 688 -49.70 31.95 -33.55
C ARG A 688 -50.44 30.65 -33.26
N GLY A 689 -50.55 29.77 -34.25
CA GLY A 689 -51.28 28.50 -34.10
C GLY A 689 -50.55 27.45 -33.24
N GLN A 690 -49.31 27.71 -32.83
CA GLN A 690 -48.50 26.84 -31.99
C GLN A 690 -47.86 27.63 -30.84
N PRO A 691 -47.68 26.98 -29.67
CA PRO A 691 -47.02 27.61 -28.54
C PRO A 691 -45.56 27.93 -28.85
N TYR A 692 -45.04 28.92 -28.13
CA TYR A 692 -43.61 29.19 -28.10
C TYR A 692 -42.99 28.43 -26.93
N VAL A 693 -41.93 27.67 -27.20
CA VAL A 693 -41.19 26.92 -26.19
C VAL A 693 -39.80 27.51 -26.11
N GLN A 694 -39.42 27.96 -24.93
CA GLN A 694 -38.12 28.55 -24.66
C GLN A 694 -37.38 27.65 -23.68
N ILE A 695 -36.15 27.26 -24.03
CA ILE A 695 -35.26 26.60 -23.08
C ILE A 695 -34.82 27.65 -22.07
N ILE A 696 -34.92 27.29 -20.79
CA ILE A 696 -34.41 28.07 -19.67
C ILE A 696 -33.27 27.30 -19.03
N SER A 697 -32.19 27.99 -18.67
CA SER A 697 -31.06 27.40 -17.99
C SER A 697 -30.25 28.47 -17.26
N CYS A 698 -29.70 28.12 -16.09
CA CYS A 698 -28.71 28.92 -15.38
C CYS A 698 -27.73 27.99 -14.65
N SER A 699 -26.49 28.44 -14.53
CA SER A 699 -25.38 27.73 -13.92
C SER A 699 -24.46 28.76 -13.27
N TYR A 700 -23.95 28.47 -12.06
CA TYR A 700 -22.85 29.23 -11.48
C TYR A 700 -21.48 28.84 -12.05
N ILE A 701 -21.39 27.62 -12.56
CA ILE A 701 -20.17 26.99 -13.13
C ILE A 701 -20.12 27.04 -14.65
#